data_AF-A0A1W2EEY8-F1
#
_entry.id   AF-A0A1W2EEY8-F1
#
_cell.length_a   1.000
_cell.length_b   1.000
_cell.length_c   1.000
_cell.angle_alpha   90.00
_cell.angle_beta   90.00
_cell.angle_gamma   90.00
#
_symmetry.space_group_name_H-M   'P 1'
#
loop_
_entity.id
_entity.type
_entity.pdbx_description
1 polymer ?
#
loop_
_entity_poly.entity_id
_entity_poly.type
_entity_poly.pdbx_seq_one_letter_code
_entity_poly.pdbx_strand_id
1 'polypeptide(L)'
;MPYDADKTRAMPPVGPGGTSSEQTTKIAPVQVDASTEAWPSEEPDSNEPTVTAAVPGVGFPAAEAATEYMKPVAPPEPQPEDSGVYGPVMIEPGQDEAQPKNTKKKALIVAAAVVGAFGLLYGLDMLVSSGNVPRGVTVAGVDVGGMSHDEAEKKLRDEIGPRLDKPVALKAGDVTSELDPKAAGLELDWNSTIERAGSQPLSPFTRVTSFFTSREVGVATKADDAKVTGALEALRPKLDHDPIEGTIRFEGANPVAVEPHEGQKLKAGEAVGAVVANWASGNPVEVPMDFTPVKTTKEGVEKALNEVVKIAVSGPVVIKGEGKDATLTPEQIGTTLAFAPGEGGALNVTPNKDKLAEVTTPQLKDTVKQGKDAEIVFEGGRPTVKPSVDGLDLDWDKNLQPYFDTLKKTDAREVKFEYKHTPAKVTTEQANKMGIKEVIGEFQTGGFAPASGVNIRVVAEKVNGAIVKPKETFSLNKHTGPRGTAQGYVEAGIIENGIPGMAVGGGISQFATTLYNAYYYAGMKDAGHREHSYWITRYPKGREATVFMDGAGNSLIDISFTNPDDTGVAIQTIWTPGSIKIVLWGTKNYDVTGSTSGDFNPTQPQEKKVNKTPCSASNGAPGFSVTDTRTITDRRTGQSRSESRTVRYDPQFKIICEPPPGG
;
A
#
# COMPACT_ATOMS: atom_id res chain seq x y z
N MET A 1 7.84 -17.30 -53.75
CA MET A 1 8.69 -16.41 -54.57
C MET A 1 9.85 -15.91 -53.70
N PRO A 2 11.00 -15.52 -54.28
CA PRO A 2 12.27 -16.11 -53.86
C PRO A 2 13.05 -15.40 -52.75
N TYR A 3 14.06 -16.14 -52.28
CA TYR A 3 15.15 -15.75 -51.40
C TYR A 3 15.96 -14.59 -52.02
N ASP A 4 16.15 -13.50 -51.28
CA ASP A 4 16.95 -12.35 -51.70
C ASP A 4 18.41 -12.54 -51.24
N ALA A 5 19.31 -12.65 -52.22
CA ALA A 5 20.70 -13.10 -52.03
C ALA A 5 21.70 -11.96 -52.28
N ASP A 6 21.57 -10.82 -51.59
CA ASP A 6 22.45 -9.67 -51.85
C ASP A 6 22.83 -8.81 -50.60
N LYS A 7 23.10 -9.45 -49.45
CA LYS A 7 23.67 -8.79 -48.25
C LYS A 7 24.84 -9.52 -47.60
N THR A 8 25.84 -9.89 -48.40
CA THR A 8 27.18 -10.29 -47.92
C THR A 8 28.28 -9.44 -48.59
N ARG A 9 28.38 -8.17 -48.20
CA ARG A 9 29.58 -7.38 -48.47
C ARG A 9 30.67 -7.73 -47.46
N ALA A 10 31.72 -8.37 -47.95
CA ALA A 10 32.94 -8.62 -47.18
C ALA A 10 33.56 -7.29 -46.71
N MET A 11 33.97 -7.23 -45.43
CA MET A 11 34.81 -6.13 -44.92
C MET A 11 36.29 -6.44 -45.21
N PRO A 12 37.08 -5.47 -45.67
CA PRO A 12 38.51 -5.66 -45.94
C PRO A 12 39.32 -5.80 -44.63
N PRO A 13 40.56 -6.34 -44.69
CA PRO A 13 41.37 -6.57 -43.49
C PRO A 13 41.81 -5.26 -42.84
N VAL A 14 41.62 -5.16 -41.53
CA VAL A 14 42.09 -4.04 -40.70
C VAL A 14 43.55 -4.30 -40.32
N GLY A 15 44.44 -3.38 -40.69
CA GLY A 15 45.86 -3.41 -40.33
C GLY A 15 46.12 -3.04 -38.86
N PRO A 16 47.35 -3.23 -38.36
CA PRO A 16 47.65 -3.07 -36.93
C PRO A 16 47.89 -1.61 -36.52
N GLY A 17 47.16 -1.14 -35.51
CA GLY A 17 47.45 0.12 -34.80
C GLY A 17 46.20 0.87 -34.34
N GLY A 18 46.09 1.17 -33.04
CA GLY A 18 44.98 1.96 -32.50
C GLY A 18 44.66 1.71 -31.03
N THR A 19 45.52 2.24 -30.14
CA THR A 19 45.23 2.70 -28.77
C THR A 19 44.09 2.07 -27.96
N SER A 20 44.47 1.44 -26.84
CA SER A 20 43.62 1.18 -25.66
C SER A 20 42.73 2.39 -25.30
N SER A 21 41.41 2.22 -25.37
CA SER A 21 40.46 3.17 -24.79
C SER A 21 40.30 2.93 -23.28
N GLU A 22 40.95 3.74 -22.44
CA GLU A 22 40.59 3.84 -21.02
C GLU A 22 39.17 4.40 -20.89
N GLN A 23 38.17 3.52 -20.76
CA GLN A 23 36.86 3.95 -20.28
C GLN A 23 36.93 4.18 -18.77
N THR A 24 36.74 5.43 -18.35
CA THR A 24 36.65 5.83 -16.95
C THR A 24 35.32 5.33 -16.37
N THR A 25 35.28 4.06 -15.96
CA THR A 25 34.10 3.46 -15.35
C THR A 25 33.86 4.10 -13.99
N LYS A 26 32.70 4.77 -13.83
CA LYS A 26 32.24 5.25 -12.53
C LYS A 26 32.00 4.05 -11.61
N ILE A 27 32.66 4.06 -10.46
CA ILE A 27 32.47 3.05 -9.42
C ILE A 27 31.15 3.33 -8.73
N ALA A 28 30.35 2.29 -8.48
CA ALA A 28 29.14 2.42 -7.67
C ALA A 28 29.53 2.54 -6.18
N PRO A 29 28.89 3.42 -5.38
CA PRO A 29 29.21 3.54 -3.96
C PRO A 29 28.97 2.21 -3.23
N VAL A 30 29.94 1.82 -2.41
CA VAL A 30 29.89 0.57 -1.63
C VAL A 30 28.75 0.67 -0.62
N GLN A 31 27.71 -0.16 -0.77
CA GLN A 31 26.76 -0.38 0.32
C GLN A 31 27.47 -1.14 1.44
N VAL A 32 27.71 -0.45 2.55
CA VAL A 32 28.10 -1.06 3.82
C VAL A 32 26.84 -1.57 4.51
N ASP A 33 26.50 -2.84 4.25
CA ASP A 33 25.55 -3.56 5.10
C ASP A 33 26.21 -3.84 6.45
N ALA A 34 25.78 -3.06 7.46
CA ALA A 34 26.23 -3.22 8.84
C ALA A 34 25.46 -4.35 9.53
N SER A 35 25.75 -5.60 9.17
CA SER A 35 25.26 -6.79 9.87
C SER A 35 26.39 -7.45 10.68
N THR A 36 26.86 -6.76 11.72
CA THR A 36 27.70 -7.36 12.77
C THR A 36 26.82 -7.86 13.91
N GLU A 37 26.15 -8.98 13.72
CA GLU A 37 25.64 -9.76 14.84
C GLU A 37 26.74 -10.70 15.33
N ALA A 38 27.28 -10.39 16.51
CA ALA A 38 28.18 -11.27 17.22
C ALA A 38 27.39 -12.46 17.78
N TRP A 39 27.96 -13.67 17.66
CA TRP A 39 27.41 -14.87 18.27
C TRP A 39 27.56 -14.77 19.80
N PRO A 40 26.49 -14.86 20.60
CA PRO A 40 26.61 -15.02 22.04
C PRO A 40 26.89 -16.48 22.37
N SER A 41 27.96 -16.72 23.11
CA SER A 41 28.26 -18.00 23.75
C SER A 41 27.92 -17.92 25.24
N GLU A 42 26.87 -18.58 25.69
CA GLU A 42 26.69 -18.89 27.12
C GLU A 42 25.77 -20.11 27.30
N GLU A 43 26.11 -20.95 28.28
CA GLU A 43 25.37 -22.16 28.66
C GLU A 43 24.23 -21.83 29.65
N PRO A 44 23.27 -22.75 29.87
CA PRO A 44 21.92 -22.36 30.25
C PRO A 44 21.75 -22.12 31.75
N ASP A 45 20.85 -21.21 32.10
CA ASP A 45 20.21 -21.22 33.41
C ASP A 45 18.68 -21.23 33.29
N SER A 46 18.05 -21.84 34.29
CA SER A 46 16.66 -22.26 34.28
C SER A 46 15.72 -21.24 34.91
N ASN A 47 14.61 -20.92 34.21
CA ASN A 47 13.24 -20.73 34.71
C ASN A 47 12.44 -19.76 33.82
N GLU A 48 11.45 -20.27 33.07
CA GLU A 48 10.04 -19.84 33.15
C GLU A 48 9.15 -20.70 32.21
N PRO A 49 7.89 -20.99 32.59
CA PRO A 49 7.00 -21.81 31.77
C PRO A 49 6.11 -20.99 30.82
N THR A 50 5.87 -21.60 29.66
CA THR A 50 4.93 -21.25 28.59
C THR A 50 3.60 -20.63 29.04
N VAL A 51 3.20 -19.51 28.44
CA VAL A 51 1.80 -19.05 28.43
C VAL A 51 1.12 -19.52 27.15
N THR A 52 0.25 -20.53 27.26
CA THR A 52 -0.64 -20.98 26.18
C THR A 52 -2.06 -20.49 26.44
N ALA A 53 -2.77 -20.05 25.41
CA ALA A 53 -4.14 -19.56 25.52
C ALA A 53 -5.15 -20.69 25.84
N ALA A 54 -6.08 -20.43 26.77
CA ALA A 54 -7.42 -21.04 26.78
C ALA A 54 -8.40 -20.28 27.72
N VAL A 55 -9.62 -20.07 27.21
CA VAL A 55 -10.88 -19.83 27.94
C VAL A 55 -11.70 -21.12 27.69
N PRO A 56 -12.41 -21.78 28.63
CA PRO A 56 -13.49 -21.17 29.45
C PRO A 56 -13.72 -21.75 30.87
N GLY A 57 -14.70 -21.21 31.63
CA GLY A 57 -15.40 -22.00 32.67
C GLY A 57 -15.86 -21.28 33.96
N VAL A 58 -17.12 -20.85 33.96
CA VAL A 58 -18.07 -20.63 35.08
C VAL A 58 -17.66 -21.05 36.51
N GLY A 59 -17.84 -20.14 37.49
CA GLY A 59 -17.86 -20.48 38.94
C GLY A 59 -18.25 -19.33 39.89
N PHE A 60 -19.42 -19.44 40.54
CA PHE A 60 -19.81 -18.75 41.80
C PHE A 60 -19.57 -19.71 43.00
N PRO A 61 -19.68 -19.33 44.30
CA PRO A 61 -20.15 -18.09 44.95
C PRO A 61 -19.07 -17.45 45.88
N ALA A 62 -19.27 -16.58 46.90
CA ALA A 62 -20.46 -16.07 47.61
C ALA A 62 -20.27 -14.68 48.29
N ALA A 63 -21.40 -14.16 48.80
CA ALA A 63 -21.73 -13.32 49.98
C ALA A 63 -20.64 -12.95 51.04
N GLU A 64 -20.79 -11.93 51.90
CA GLU A 64 -21.89 -11.01 52.32
C GLU A 64 -21.33 -9.54 52.36
N ALA A 65 -22.02 -8.42 52.58
CA ALA A 65 -23.38 -8.05 53.04
C ALA A 65 -23.73 -6.66 52.40
N ALA A 66 -24.82 -5.94 52.65
CA ALA A 66 -25.97 -6.06 53.55
C ALA A 66 -27.21 -5.41 52.86
N THR A 67 -28.32 -5.16 53.59
CA THR A 67 -29.58 -4.58 53.06
C THR A 67 -30.12 -3.43 53.89
N GLU A 68 -30.67 -2.39 53.25
CA GLU A 68 -31.72 -1.54 53.83
C GLU A 68 -32.70 -1.07 52.73
N TYR A 69 -34.00 -1.00 53.05
CA TYR A 69 -35.09 -0.74 52.11
C TYR A 69 -35.70 0.66 52.31
N MET A 70 -35.95 1.41 51.23
CA MET A 70 -36.90 2.53 51.22
C MET A 70 -37.86 2.46 50.02
N LYS A 71 -39.05 3.07 50.20
CA LYS A 71 -40.25 2.91 49.36
C LYS A 71 -40.26 3.83 48.12
N PRO A 72 -41.03 3.50 47.07
CA PRO A 72 -41.12 4.33 45.85
C PRO A 72 -42.00 5.58 46.04
N VAL A 73 -41.71 6.62 45.25
CA VAL A 73 -42.45 7.90 45.19
C VAL A 73 -42.96 8.12 43.75
N ALA A 74 -44.14 8.74 43.63
CA ALA A 74 -44.85 9.00 42.38
C ALA A 74 -44.33 10.25 41.62
N PRO A 75 -44.61 10.41 40.31
CA PRO A 75 -44.20 11.58 39.52
C PRO A 75 -45.03 12.86 39.80
N PRO A 76 -44.55 14.05 39.41
CA PRO A 76 -45.04 15.34 39.93
C PRO A 76 -46.13 16.04 39.10
N GLU A 77 -46.87 16.93 39.77
CA GLU A 77 -47.73 17.98 39.17
C GLU A 77 -46.92 19.19 38.65
N PRO A 78 -47.49 19.98 37.72
CA PRO A 78 -47.20 21.40 37.56
C PRO A 78 -48.32 22.29 38.14
N GLN A 79 -47.95 23.46 38.69
CA GLN A 79 -48.84 24.50 39.23
C GLN A 79 -48.83 25.80 38.38
N PRO A 80 -49.71 26.80 38.64
CA PRO A 80 -50.29 27.65 37.59
C PRO A 80 -49.95 29.15 37.65
N GLU A 81 -50.32 29.87 36.59
CA GLU A 81 -50.63 31.32 36.54
C GLU A 81 -51.66 31.56 35.38
N ASP A 82 -52.38 32.69 35.23
CA ASP A 82 -53.30 33.45 36.10
C ASP A 82 -54.13 34.39 35.16
N SER A 83 -55.07 35.19 35.71
CA SER A 83 -55.97 36.19 35.08
C SER A 83 -57.23 35.65 34.37
N GLY A 84 -58.42 36.25 34.54
CA GLY A 84 -58.78 37.34 35.46
C GLY A 84 -60.29 37.70 35.47
N VAL A 85 -60.87 37.66 36.68
CA VAL A 85 -61.98 38.47 37.24
C VAL A 85 -63.07 39.05 36.29
N TYR A 86 -64.33 38.62 36.47
CA TYR A 86 -65.46 39.44 36.99
C TYR A 86 -66.79 38.63 36.95
N GLY A 87 -67.48 38.48 38.09
CA GLY A 87 -68.87 38.00 38.17
C GLY A 87 -69.85 39.16 38.41
N PRO A 88 -70.97 38.99 39.15
CA PRO A 88 -71.79 37.78 39.36
C PRO A 88 -73.32 38.08 39.27
N VAL A 89 -74.20 37.06 39.19
CA VAL A 89 -75.60 37.18 39.66
C VAL A 89 -76.07 35.85 40.28
N MET A 90 -76.60 35.91 41.51
CA MET A 90 -77.23 34.79 42.23
C MET A 90 -78.69 34.60 41.79
N ILE A 91 -79.28 33.40 42.00
CA ILE A 91 -80.49 33.17 42.84
C ILE A 91 -80.61 31.64 43.09
N GLU A 92 -80.45 31.24 44.36
CA GLU A 92 -81.00 30.01 44.98
C GLU A 92 -82.36 30.36 45.65
N PRO A 93 -83.18 29.42 46.20
CA PRO A 93 -82.99 27.96 46.35
C PRO A 93 -84.23 27.08 46.05
N GLY A 94 -84.02 25.75 46.09
CA GLY A 94 -84.91 24.81 46.82
C GLY A 94 -86.10 24.17 46.08
N GLN A 95 -86.19 22.83 46.13
CA GLN A 95 -87.16 22.14 47.02
C GLN A 95 -87.08 20.59 46.89
N ASP A 96 -86.93 19.96 48.05
CA ASP A 96 -87.62 18.78 48.61
C ASP A 96 -88.21 17.63 47.76
N GLU A 97 -88.14 16.44 48.36
CA GLU A 97 -88.73 15.19 47.92
C GLU A 97 -90.27 15.23 47.85
N ALA A 98 -90.87 14.69 46.78
CA ALA A 98 -92.22 14.11 46.85
C ALA A 98 -92.50 13.03 45.79
N GLN A 99 -93.13 11.96 46.26
CA GLN A 99 -93.53 10.71 45.61
C GLN A 99 -94.52 10.81 44.41
N PRO A 100 -94.81 9.70 43.70
CA PRO A 100 -94.92 9.72 42.23
C PRO A 100 -96.32 10.01 41.66
N LYS A 101 -96.36 10.66 40.49
CA LYS A 101 -97.58 10.85 39.69
C LYS A 101 -97.38 10.48 38.22
N ASN A 102 -97.78 9.27 37.84
CA ASN A 102 -98.30 8.78 36.54
C ASN A 102 -97.81 9.39 35.18
N THR A 103 -96.67 10.05 35.11
CA THR A 103 -96.04 10.54 33.86
C THR A 103 -95.26 9.47 33.12
N LYS A 104 -94.93 8.35 33.79
CA LYS A 104 -94.20 7.22 33.18
C LYS A 104 -94.85 6.73 31.88
N LYS A 105 -96.19 6.68 31.76
CA LYS A 105 -96.85 6.29 30.49
C LYS A 105 -96.66 7.29 29.35
N LYS A 106 -96.73 8.60 29.59
CA LYS A 106 -96.47 9.61 28.54
C LYS A 106 -94.99 9.68 28.18
N ALA A 107 -94.09 9.60 29.16
CA ALA A 107 -92.65 9.50 28.92
C ALA A 107 -92.28 8.21 28.16
N LEU A 108 -92.90 7.06 28.46
CA LEU A 108 -92.74 5.82 27.70
C LEU A 108 -93.29 5.93 26.28
N ILE A 109 -94.43 6.59 26.05
CA ILE A 109 -94.97 6.78 24.70
C ILE A 109 -94.06 7.71 23.88
N VAL A 110 -93.56 8.81 24.46
CA VAL A 110 -92.60 9.69 23.78
C VAL A 110 -91.27 8.97 23.54
N ALA A 111 -90.72 8.27 24.53
CA ALA A 111 -89.49 7.49 24.37
C ALA A 111 -89.66 6.37 23.34
N ALA A 112 -90.79 5.66 23.31
CA ALA A 112 -91.09 4.63 22.32
C ALA A 112 -91.33 5.23 20.91
N ALA A 113 -91.95 6.41 20.82
CA ALA A 113 -92.10 7.13 19.55
C ALA A 113 -90.75 7.65 19.03
N VAL A 114 -89.88 8.13 19.91
CA VAL A 114 -88.51 8.56 19.58
C VAL A 114 -87.64 7.37 19.19
N VAL A 115 -87.65 6.28 19.95
CA VAL A 115 -86.94 5.03 19.60
C VAL A 115 -87.52 4.41 18.32
N GLY A 116 -88.83 4.48 18.10
CA GLY A 116 -89.47 4.05 16.86
C GLY A 116 -89.09 4.93 15.66
N ALA A 117 -89.01 6.24 15.84
CA ALA A 117 -88.53 7.18 14.82
C ALA A 117 -87.04 6.99 14.51
N PHE A 118 -86.18 6.82 15.53
CA PHE A 118 -84.78 6.47 15.33
C PHE A 118 -84.61 5.10 14.68
N GLY A 119 -85.46 4.11 15.02
CA GLY A 119 -85.47 2.81 14.36
C GLY A 119 -85.90 2.88 12.89
N LEU A 120 -86.90 3.71 12.57
CA LEU A 120 -87.31 4.01 11.19
C LEU A 120 -86.22 4.76 10.41
N LEU A 121 -85.61 5.79 11.00
CA LEU A 121 -84.51 6.54 10.39
C LEU A 121 -83.26 5.68 10.20
N TYR A 122 -82.93 4.83 11.17
CA TYR A 122 -81.83 3.88 11.08
C TYR A 122 -82.10 2.82 9.99
N GLY A 123 -83.33 2.28 9.91
CA GLY A 123 -83.73 1.36 8.85
C GLY A 123 -83.70 2.00 7.46
N LEU A 124 -84.12 3.27 7.35
CA LEU A 124 -84.06 4.04 6.10
C LEU A 124 -82.61 4.35 5.70
N ASP A 125 -81.77 4.80 6.64
CA ASP A 125 -80.34 5.07 6.42
C ASP A 125 -79.59 3.77 6.04
N MET A 126 -79.94 2.64 6.67
CA MET A 126 -79.40 1.32 6.34
C MET A 126 -79.84 0.85 4.94
N LEU A 127 -81.07 1.13 4.51
CA LEU A 127 -81.54 0.83 3.16
C LEU A 127 -80.87 1.69 2.09
N VAL A 128 -80.75 3.00 2.33
CA VAL A 128 -80.24 3.98 1.35
C VAL A 128 -78.72 4.00 1.26
N SER A 129 -78.00 3.63 2.32
CA SER A 129 -76.52 3.59 2.33
C SER A 129 -75.94 2.18 2.23
N SER A 130 -76.74 1.16 1.91
CA SER A 130 -76.25 -0.22 1.79
C SER A 130 -75.31 -0.33 0.58
N GLY A 131 -74.08 -0.80 0.78
CA GLY A 131 -73.06 -0.81 -0.28
C GLY A 131 -72.33 0.52 -0.52
N ASN A 132 -72.59 1.55 0.30
CA ASN A 132 -71.85 2.81 0.23
C ASN A 132 -70.60 2.77 1.11
N VAL A 133 -69.60 3.56 0.73
CA VAL A 133 -68.40 3.84 1.54
C VAL A 133 -68.82 4.50 2.88
N PRO A 134 -68.17 4.18 4.02
CA PRO A 134 -68.43 4.88 5.28
C PRO A 134 -68.27 6.40 5.14
N ARG A 135 -69.15 7.17 5.80
CA ARG A 135 -69.08 8.65 5.82
C ARG A 135 -67.77 9.10 6.48
N GLY A 136 -67.24 10.24 6.03
CA GLY A 136 -65.97 10.77 6.50
C GLY A 136 -64.73 9.97 6.04
N VAL A 137 -64.84 9.04 5.10
CA VAL A 137 -63.68 8.35 4.52
C VAL A 137 -63.08 9.15 3.37
N THR A 138 -61.80 9.45 3.49
CA THR A 138 -60.97 10.07 2.44
C THR A 138 -59.93 9.06 1.94
N VAL A 139 -59.57 9.13 0.65
CA VAL A 139 -58.56 8.27 0.02
C VAL A 139 -57.60 9.14 -0.79
N ALA A 140 -56.32 9.12 -0.42
CA ALA A 140 -55.28 10.04 -0.91
C ALA A 140 -55.74 11.53 -0.87
N GLY A 141 -56.44 11.91 0.19
CA GLY A 141 -57.02 13.24 0.38
C GLY A 141 -58.28 13.56 -0.45
N VAL A 142 -58.87 12.59 -1.17
CA VAL A 142 -60.16 12.75 -1.88
C VAL A 142 -61.30 12.19 -1.02
N ASP A 143 -62.30 13.02 -0.71
CA ASP A 143 -63.48 12.58 0.05
C ASP A 143 -64.41 11.71 -0.81
N VAL A 144 -64.62 10.47 -0.39
CA VAL A 144 -65.52 9.48 -0.99
C VAL A 144 -66.62 9.04 -0.03
N GLY A 145 -66.71 9.66 1.14
CA GLY A 145 -67.56 9.21 2.23
C GLY A 145 -69.04 9.27 1.89
N GLY A 146 -69.74 8.13 2.03
CA GLY A 146 -71.18 8.04 1.76
C GLY A 146 -71.57 7.85 0.29
N MET A 147 -70.62 7.85 -0.65
CA MET A 147 -70.87 7.50 -2.06
C MET A 147 -71.05 5.99 -2.24
N SER A 148 -71.72 5.57 -3.32
CA SER A 148 -71.68 4.16 -3.72
C SER A 148 -70.26 3.77 -4.17
N HIS A 149 -69.92 2.47 -4.16
CA HIS A 149 -68.60 1.99 -4.56
C HIS A 149 -68.22 2.41 -5.99
N ASP A 150 -69.15 2.32 -6.95
CA ASP A 150 -68.93 2.73 -8.34
C ASP A 150 -68.69 4.24 -8.50
N GLU A 151 -69.45 5.07 -7.76
CA GLU A 151 -69.30 6.53 -7.75
C GLU A 151 -67.98 6.96 -7.10
N ALA A 152 -67.61 6.30 -5.99
CA ALA A 152 -66.34 6.51 -5.32
C ALA A 152 -65.17 6.13 -6.23
N GLU A 153 -65.21 4.96 -6.89
CA GLU A 153 -64.18 4.54 -7.84
C GLU A 153 -64.01 5.56 -8.97
N LYS A 154 -65.13 5.99 -9.59
CA LYS A 154 -65.10 6.99 -10.66
C LYS A 154 -64.49 8.31 -10.18
N LYS A 155 -64.92 8.83 -9.02
CA LYS A 155 -64.37 10.07 -8.46
C LYS A 155 -62.86 9.97 -8.19
N LEU A 156 -62.41 8.85 -7.63
CA LEU A 156 -60.97 8.62 -7.40
C LEU A 156 -60.20 8.55 -8.71
N ARG A 157 -60.73 7.91 -9.76
CA ARG A 157 -60.11 7.90 -11.10
C ARG A 157 -59.99 9.30 -11.69
N ASP A 158 -61.05 10.11 -11.58
CA ASP A 158 -61.09 11.47 -12.13
C ASP A 158 -60.14 12.44 -11.37
N GLU A 159 -60.03 12.32 -10.03
CA GLU A 159 -59.22 13.24 -9.20
C GLU A 159 -57.78 12.78 -8.90
N ILE A 160 -57.54 11.47 -8.80
CA ILE A 160 -56.21 10.89 -8.50
C ILE A 160 -55.50 10.46 -9.79
N GLY A 161 -56.22 9.96 -10.81
CA GLY A 161 -55.64 9.48 -12.07
C GLY A 161 -54.60 10.42 -12.69
N PRO A 162 -54.87 11.73 -12.85
CA PRO A 162 -53.92 12.71 -13.38
C PRO A 162 -52.67 12.96 -12.49
N ARG A 163 -52.64 12.44 -11.26
CA ARG A 163 -51.47 12.47 -10.35
C ARG A 163 -50.60 11.23 -10.52
N LEU A 164 -51.19 10.07 -10.83
CA LEU A 164 -50.48 8.80 -11.02
C LEU A 164 -49.56 8.80 -12.26
N ASP A 165 -49.81 9.73 -13.20
CA ASP A 165 -48.99 9.94 -14.40
C ASP A 165 -47.79 10.90 -14.18
N LYS A 166 -47.64 11.47 -12.97
CA LYS A 166 -46.58 12.43 -12.66
C LYS A 166 -45.42 11.76 -11.91
N PRO A 167 -44.18 12.26 -12.06
CA PRO A 167 -43.07 11.79 -11.25
C PRO A 167 -43.34 11.99 -9.74
N VAL A 168 -42.99 10.99 -8.95
CA VAL A 168 -43.12 10.98 -7.51
C VAL A 168 -41.86 11.61 -6.92
N ALA A 169 -42.01 12.72 -6.22
CA ALA A 169 -40.89 13.35 -5.52
C ALA A 169 -40.43 12.46 -4.36
N LEU A 170 -39.16 12.07 -4.36
CA LEU A 170 -38.50 11.37 -3.27
C LEU A 170 -37.64 12.36 -2.50
N LYS A 171 -37.76 12.36 -1.17
CA LYS A 171 -36.89 13.10 -0.25
C LYS A 171 -35.96 12.10 0.44
N ALA A 172 -34.67 12.21 0.14
CA ALA A 172 -33.63 11.28 0.54
C ALA A 172 -32.56 12.06 1.32
N GLY A 173 -32.76 12.17 2.63
CA GLY A 173 -31.93 13.01 3.49
C GLY A 173 -31.95 14.48 3.07
N ASP A 174 -30.80 15.00 2.64
CA ASP A 174 -30.61 16.37 2.15
C ASP A 174 -30.95 16.57 0.66
N VAL A 175 -31.03 15.49 -0.13
CA VAL A 175 -31.29 15.53 -1.57
C VAL A 175 -32.74 15.19 -1.89
N THR A 176 -33.26 15.80 -2.96
CA THR A 176 -34.53 15.40 -3.58
C THR A 176 -34.31 14.86 -4.99
N SER A 177 -35.11 13.87 -5.38
CA SER A 177 -35.13 13.35 -6.76
C SER A 177 -36.52 12.91 -7.15
N GLU A 178 -36.68 12.43 -8.38
CA GLU A 178 -37.97 12.05 -8.94
C GLU A 178 -37.96 10.60 -9.43
N LEU A 179 -38.99 9.85 -9.04
CA LEU A 179 -39.25 8.48 -9.46
C LEU A 179 -40.42 8.46 -10.45
N ASP A 180 -40.22 7.95 -11.66
CA ASP A 180 -41.32 7.66 -12.59
C ASP A 180 -42.10 6.43 -12.07
N PRO A 181 -43.38 6.58 -11.66
CA PRO A 181 -44.14 5.48 -11.09
C PRO A 181 -44.41 4.36 -12.11
N LYS A 182 -44.57 4.67 -13.40
CA LYS A 182 -44.81 3.66 -14.45
C LYS A 182 -43.53 2.88 -14.73
N ALA A 183 -42.38 3.55 -14.81
CA ALA A 183 -41.09 2.89 -14.96
C ALA A 183 -40.75 2.00 -13.73
N ALA A 184 -41.14 2.43 -12.53
CA ALA A 184 -41.01 1.66 -11.29
C ALA A 184 -42.01 0.49 -11.17
N GLY A 185 -43.02 0.40 -12.04
CA GLY A 185 -44.05 -0.65 -11.98
C GLY A 185 -45.09 -0.45 -10.87
N LEU A 186 -45.37 0.80 -10.50
CA LEU A 186 -46.41 1.18 -9.55
C LEU A 186 -47.74 1.42 -10.28
N GLU A 187 -48.75 0.60 -9.97
CA GLU A 187 -50.13 0.75 -10.45
C GLU A 187 -51.08 0.89 -9.25
N LEU A 188 -52.12 1.71 -9.36
CA LEU A 188 -53.16 1.79 -8.32
C LEU A 188 -54.26 0.77 -8.62
N ASP A 189 -54.53 -0.11 -7.66
CA ASP A 189 -55.63 -1.08 -7.69
C ASP A 189 -56.89 -0.43 -7.11
N TRP A 190 -57.74 0.06 -8.01
CA TRP A 190 -58.95 0.79 -7.67
C TRP A 190 -59.93 -0.07 -6.87
N ASN A 191 -60.09 -1.34 -7.25
CA ASN A 191 -61.02 -2.27 -6.59
C ASN A 191 -60.57 -2.53 -5.15
N SER A 192 -59.30 -2.94 -4.97
CA SER A 192 -58.74 -3.17 -3.64
C SER A 192 -58.68 -1.88 -2.78
N THR A 193 -58.63 -0.71 -3.41
CA THR A 193 -58.69 0.59 -2.70
C THR A 193 -60.09 0.85 -2.15
N ILE A 194 -61.14 0.62 -2.94
CA ILE A 194 -62.54 0.75 -2.50
C ILE A 194 -62.89 -0.32 -1.46
N GLU A 195 -62.40 -1.56 -1.60
CA GLU A 195 -62.57 -2.61 -0.59
C GLU A 195 -61.95 -2.23 0.77
N ARG A 196 -60.77 -1.56 0.78
CA ARG A 196 -60.14 -1.03 2.01
C ARG A 196 -60.93 0.13 2.63
N ALA A 197 -61.58 0.95 1.80
CA ALA A 197 -62.48 2.00 2.28
C ALA A 197 -63.72 1.36 2.97
N GLY A 198 -64.18 0.23 2.45
CA GLY A 198 -65.14 -0.67 3.07
C GLY A 198 -66.59 -0.27 2.83
N SER A 199 -67.49 -0.84 3.64
CA SER A 199 -68.93 -0.58 3.58
C SER A 199 -69.45 0.02 4.90
N GLN A 200 -70.50 0.83 4.82
CA GLN A 200 -71.16 1.46 5.96
C GLN A 200 -71.42 0.48 7.12
N PRO A 201 -70.96 0.79 8.35
CA PRO A 201 -71.04 -0.14 9.48
C PRO A 201 -72.50 -0.40 9.93
N LEU A 202 -72.72 -1.58 10.48
CA LEU A 202 -73.99 -2.00 11.10
C LEU A 202 -74.17 -1.48 12.55
N SER A 203 -73.21 -0.72 13.07
CA SER A 203 -73.28 -0.12 14.41
C SER A 203 -73.94 1.27 14.33
N PRO A 204 -75.10 1.51 14.98
CA PRO A 204 -75.78 2.80 14.93
C PRO A 204 -74.93 3.93 15.52
N PHE A 205 -74.16 3.66 16.58
CA PHE A 205 -73.25 4.67 17.16
C PHE A 205 -72.14 5.07 16.18
N THR A 206 -71.52 4.10 15.51
CA THR A 206 -70.41 4.36 14.57
C THR A 206 -70.88 5.14 13.34
N ARG A 207 -72.13 4.93 12.89
CA ARG A 207 -72.76 5.70 11.80
C ARG A 207 -73.05 7.15 12.19
N VAL A 208 -73.37 7.42 13.46
CA VAL A 208 -73.58 8.79 13.96
C VAL A 208 -72.25 9.51 14.16
N THR A 209 -71.24 8.84 14.71
CA THR A 209 -69.90 9.46 14.89
C THR A 209 -69.21 9.76 13.57
N SER A 210 -69.44 8.98 12.51
CA SER A 210 -68.83 9.18 11.19
C SER A 210 -69.24 10.46 10.45
N PHE A 211 -70.25 11.19 10.94
CA PHE A 211 -70.54 12.56 10.49
C PHE A 211 -69.57 13.62 11.05
N PHE A 212 -68.82 13.28 12.10
CA PHE A 212 -67.95 14.20 12.84
C PHE A 212 -66.49 13.72 12.94
N THR A 213 -66.16 12.58 12.34
CA THR A 213 -64.82 11.99 12.30
C THR A 213 -64.39 11.74 10.86
N SER A 214 -63.20 12.20 10.48
CA SER A 214 -62.56 11.80 9.22
C SER A 214 -61.67 10.57 9.42
N ARG A 215 -61.58 9.70 8.40
CA ARG A 215 -60.69 8.53 8.35
C ARG A 215 -60.04 8.46 6.97
N GLU A 216 -58.76 8.81 6.90
CA GLU A 216 -57.94 8.56 5.72
C GLU A 216 -57.71 7.04 5.54
N VAL A 217 -57.88 6.56 4.31
CA VAL A 217 -57.62 5.18 3.91
C VAL A 217 -56.60 5.20 2.76
N GLY A 218 -55.43 4.63 3.03
CA GLY A 218 -54.35 4.54 2.04
C GLY A 218 -54.71 3.67 0.83
N VAL A 219 -54.16 4.04 -0.32
CA VAL A 219 -54.42 3.36 -1.59
C VAL A 219 -53.93 1.90 -1.59
N ALA A 220 -54.62 1.03 -2.33
CA ALA A 220 -54.07 -0.25 -2.72
C ALA A 220 -53.17 -0.06 -3.94
N THR A 221 -51.88 -0.29 -3.74
CA THR A 221 -50.89 -0.28 -4.82
C THR A 221 -50.62 -1.72 -5.24
N LYS A 222 -50.71 -1.99 -6.54
CA LYS A 222 -50.15 -3.16 -7.19
C LYS A 222 -48.74 -2.78 -7.65
N ALA A 223 -47.73 -3.36 -7.01
CA ALA A 223 -46.33 -3.09 -7.27
C ALA A 223 -45.58 -4.36 -7.70
N ASP A 224 -44.49 -4.16 -8.43
CA ASP A 224 -43.46 -5.17 -8.67
C ASP A 224 -42.23 -4.73 -7.86
N ASP A 225 -42.07 -5.29 -6.66
CA ASP A 225 -41.03 -4.87 -5.70
C ASP A 225 -39.61 -4.90 -6.30
N ALA A 226 -39.35 -5.80 -7.25
CA ALA A 226 -38.06 -5.87 -7.94
C ALA A 226 -37.86 -4.69 -8.92
N LYS A 227 -38.91 -4.23 -9.60
CA LYS A 227 -38.87 -3.01 -10.43
C LYS A 227 -38.80 -1.74 -9.58
N VAL A 228 -39.54 -1.67 -8.47
CA VAL A 228 -39.46 -0.53 -7.54
C VAL A 228 -38.04 -0.43 -6.95
N THR A 229 -37.48 -1.56 -6.50
CA THR A 229 -36.08 -1.63 -6.04
C THR A 229 -35.12 -1.23 -7.15
N GLY A 230 -35.26 -1.76 -8.37
CA GLY A 230 -34.39 -1.43 -9.49
C GLY A 230 -34.44 0.05 -9.90
N ALA A 231 -35.61 0.69 -9.82
CA ALA A 231 -35.77 2.11 -10.09
C ALA A 231 -35.16 2.99 -8.97
N LEU A 232 -35.28 2.57 -7.71
CA LEU A 232 -34.61 3.21 -6.56
C LEU A 232 -33.08 3.07 -6.63
N GLU A 233 -32.57 1.88 -6.97
CA GLU A 233 -31.15 1.62 -7.22
C GLU A 233 -30.60 2.50 -8.37
N ALA A 234 -31.38 2.70 -9.44
CA ALA A 234 -31.01 3.59 -10.55
C ALA A 234 -30.93 5.08 -10.16
N LEU A 235 -31.55 5.49 -9.04
CA LEU A 235 -31.45 6.85 -8.51
C LEU A 235 -30.26 7.05 -7.56
N ARG A 236 -29.63 5.98 -7.05
CA ARG A 236 -28.46 6.09 -6.15
C ARG A 236 -27.37 7.04 -6.62
N PRO A 237 -26.93 7.08 -7.90
CA PRO A 237 -25.90 8.03 -8.34
C PRO A 237 -26.25 9.52 -8.22
N LYS A 238 -27.53 9.85 -7.90
CA LYS A 238 -27.99 11.20 -7.58
C LYS A 238 -28.28 11.42 -6.09
N LEU A 239 -28.54 10.34 -5.34
CA LEU A 239 -29.01 10.38 -3.96
C LEU A 239 -27.89 10.06 -2.96
N ASP A 240 -27.03 9.11 -3.31
CA ASP A 240 -25.94 8.64 -2.48
C ASP A 240 -24.70 9.54 -2.67
N HIS A 241 -24.08 9.92 -1.56
CA HIS A 241 -22.79 10.61 -1.54
C HIS A 241 -21.93 10.11 -0.38
N ASP A 242 -20.61 10.09 -0.58
CA ASP A 242 -19.65 9.72 0.45
C ASP A 242 -19.37 10.92 1.38
N PRO A 243 -19.06 10.70 2.66
CA PRO A 243 -18.83 11.77 3.62
C PRO A 243 -17.63 12.64 3.25
N ILE A 244 -17.80 13.96 3.37
CA ILE A 244 -16.75 14.96 3.12
C ILE A 244 -16.36 15.58 4.46
N GLU A 245 -15.17 15.28 4.95
CA GLU A 245 -14.62 15.96 6.12
C GLU A 245 -14.40 17.45 5.84
N GLY A 246 -14.80 18.27 6.81
CA GLY A 246 -14.60 19.70 6.78
C GLY A 246 -13.11 20.05 6.80
N THR A 247 -12.73 21.07 6.03
CA THR A 247 -11.32 21.41 5.80
C THR A 247 -11.19 22.89 5.41
N ILE A 248 -9.98 23.34 5.09
CA ILE A 248 -9.72 24.71 4.65
C ILE A 248 -8.97 24.67 3.32
N ARG A 249 -9.52 25.36 2.32
CA ARG A 249 -8.93 25.55 0.99
C ARG A 249 -8.35 26.95 0.88
N PHE A 250 -7.34 27.15 0.03
CA PHE A 250 -6.79 28.46 -0.27
C PHE A 250 -7.18 28.93 -1.68
N GLU A 251 -7.50 30.22 -1.80
CA GLU A 251 -7.66 30.97 -3.04
C GLU A 251 -6.56 32.03 -3.11
N GLY A 252 -5.42 31.63 -3.68
CA GLY A 252 -4.15 32.36 -3.50
C GLY A 252 -3.79 32.42 -2.02
N ALA A 253 -3.76 33.62 -1.44
CA ALA A 253 -3.52 33.82 -0.01
C ALA A 253 -4.80 33.77 0.87
N ASN A 254 -6.00 33.70 0.29
CA ASN A 254 -7.25 33.77 1.06
C ASN A 254 -7.71 32.37 1.53
N PRO A 255 -7.81 32.10 2.84
CA PRO A 255 -8.31 30.82 3.34
C PRO A 255 -9.85 30.79 3.39
N VAL A 256 -10.43 29.73 2.86
CA VAL A 256 -11.87 29.50 2.73
C VAL A 256 -12.24 28.19 3.42
N ALA A 257 -13.21 28.24 4.34
CA ALA A 257 -13.76 27.03 4.96
C ALA A 257 -14.48 26.16 3.91
N VAL A 258 -14.26 24.85 4.00
CA VAL A 258 -15.07 23.83 3.35
C VAL A 258 -15.83 23.15 4.48
N GLU A 259 -17.15 23.31 4.50
CA GLU A 259 -17.99 22.76 5.57
C GLU A 259 -18.04 21.23 5.49
N PRO A 260 -18.07 20.53 6.63
CA PRO A 260 -18.21 19.08 6.67
C PRO A 260 -19.60 18.66 6.18
N HIS A 261 -19.66 17.54 5.46
CA HIS A 261 -20.90 16.97 4.92
C HIS A 261 -20.98 15.50 5.27
N GLU A 262 -22.02 15.09 6.00
CA GLU A 262 -22.29 13.68 6.26
C GLU A 262 -22.52 12.94 4.93
N GLY A 263 -22.07 11.70 4.85
CA GLY A 263 -22.38 10.84 3.71
C GLY A 263 -23.75 10.21 3.88
N GLN A 264 -24.44 9.90 2.79
CA GLN A 264 -25.71 9.18 2.85
C GLN A 264 -25.82 8.11 1.77
N LYS A 265 -26.53 7.01 2.07
CA LYS A 265 -26.80 5.91 1.14
C LYS A 265 -28.22 5.42 1.25
N LEU A 266 -28.92 5.30 0.13
CA LEU A 266 -30.31 4.88 0.07
C LEU A 266 -30.49 3.42 0.52
N LYS A 267 -31.43 3.16 1.43
CA LYS A 267 -31.86 1.80 1.78
C LYS A 267 -32.93 1.31 0.81
N ALA A 268 -32.55 1.02 -0.43
CA ALA A 268 -33.48 0.74 -1.52
C ALA A 268 -34.57 -0.30 -1.15
N GLY A 269 -34.19 -1.40 -0.47
CA GLY A 269 -35.13 -2.44 -0.03
C GLY A 269 -36.12 -2.00 1.07
N GLU A 270 -35.69 -1.17 2.04
CA GLU A 270 -36.60 -0.59 3.05
C GLU A 270 -37.48 0.52 2.44
N ALA A 271 -36.95 1.24 1.44
CA ALA A 271 -37.63 2.31 0.74
C ALA A 271 -38.81 1.85 -0.14
N VAL A 272 -38.82 0.59 -0.62
CA VAL A 272 -39.96 0.02 -1.38
C VAL A 272 -41.27 0.21 -0.61
N GLY A 273 -41.30 -0.15 0.69
CA GLY A 273 -42.51 -0.05 1.50
C GLY A 273 -43.02 1.39 1.65
N ALA A 274 -42.11 2.34 1.86
CA ALA A 274 -42.44 3.76 1.96
C ALA A 274 -43.01 4.33 0.64
N VAL A 275 -42.41 3.95 -0.49
CA VAL A 275 -42.88 4.35 -1.83
C VAL A 275 -44.23 3.72 -2.15
N VAL A 276 -44.37 2.39 -2.04
CA VAL A 276 -45.60 1.66 -2.36
C VAL A 276 -46.80 2.15 -1.54
N ALA A 277 -46.59 2.59 -0.30
CA ALA A 277 -47.64 3.14 0.56
C ALA A 277 -48.04 4.59 0.22
N ASN A 278 -47.10 5.45 -0.19
CA ASN A 278 -47.30 6.91 -0.20
C ASN A 278 -47.23 7.59 -1.57
N TRP A 279 -46.77 6.91 -2.63
CA TRP A 279 -46.53 7.51 -3.96
C TRP A 279 -47.75 8.24 -4.56
N ALA A 280 -48.96 7.70 -4.35
CA ALA A 280 -50.20 8.28 -4.87
C ALA A 280 -50.75 9.46 -4.02
N SER A 281 -50.15 9.77 -2.87
CA SER A 281 -50.63 10.83 -1.96
C SER A 281 -50.50 12.25 -2.55
N GLY A 282 -49.59 12.45 -3.51
CA GLY A 282 -49.24 13.76 -4.05
C GLY A 282 -48.25 14.56 -3.19
N ASN A 283 -47.80 14.02 -2.05
CA ASN A 283 -46.74 14.59 -1.21
C ASN A 283 -45.38 13.93 -1.52
N PRO A 284 -44.24 14.60 -1.23
CA PRO A 284 -42.94 13.96 -1.30
C PRO A 284 -42.85 12.74 -0.38
N VAL A 285 -42.34 11.62 -0.90
CA VAL A 285 -42.10 10.40 -0.14
C VAL A 285 -40.73 10.47 0.51
N GLU A 286 -40.67 10.45 1.85
CA GLU A 286 -39.40 10.29 2.57
C GLU A 286 -38.92 8.84 2.44
N VAL A 287 -37.69 8.66 1.96
CA VAL A 287 -37.07 7.34 1.80
C VAL A 287 -35.99 7.11 2.87
N PRO A 288 -35.90 5.90 3.45
CA PRO A 288 -34.91 5.57 4.47
C PRO A 288 -33.48 5.60 3.89
N MET A 289 -32.58 6.25 4.62
CA MET A 289 -31.16 6.39 4.30
C MET A 289 -30.31 5.83 5.45
N ASP A 290 -29.13 5.28 5.15
CA ASP A 290 -28.03 5.20 6.11
C ASP A 290 -27.18 6.47 6.01
N PHE A 291 -26.92 7.11 7.15
CA PHE A 291 -26.02 8.26 7.25
C PHE A 291 -24.66 7.83 7.80
N THR A 292 -23.59 8.36 7.21
CA THR A 292 -22.21 8.17 7.65
C THR A 292 -21.69 9.48 8.24
N PRO A 293 -21.54 9.58 9.58
CA PRO A 293 -21.14 10.82 10.21
C PRO A 293 -19.68 11.17 9.90
N VAL A 294 -19.42 12.47 9.85
CA VAL A 294 -18.11 13.09 9.73
C VAL A 294 -17.52 13.39 11.12
N LYS A 295 -16.19 13.42 11.22
CA LYS A 295 -15.49 13.67 12.49
C LYS A 295 -15.32 15.14 12.82
N THR A 296 -15.30 15.99 11.80
CA THR A 296 -15.21 17.45 11.91
C THR A 296 -16.59 18.10 11.99
N THR A 297 -16.74 19.16 12.78
CA THR A 297 -17.95 20.01 12.77
C THR A 297 -17.67 21.35 12.12
N LYS A 298 -18.73 22.05 11.72
CA LYS A 298 -18.64 23.41 11.17
C LYS A 298 -17.90 24.36 12.10
N GLU A 299 -18.22 24.31 13.40
CA GLU A 299 -17.59 25.12 14.44
C GLU A 299 -16.10 24.78 14.59
N GLY A 300 -15.72 23.51 14.44
CA GLY A 300 -14.32 23.07 14.44
C GLY A 300 -13.52 23.63 13.27
N VAL A 301 -14.10 23.65 12.07
CA VAL A 301 -13.50 24.26 10.86
C VAL A 301 -13.42 25.79 11.01
N GLU A 302 -14.50 26.45 11.44
CA GLU A 302 -14.52 27.90 11.66
C GLU A 302 -13.51 28.34 12.71
N LYS A 303 -13.36 27.57 13.80
CA LYS A 303 -12.36 27.82 14.83
C LYS A 303 -10.94 27.71 14.28
N ALA A 304 -10.61 26.62 13.59
CA ALA A 304 -9.29 26.44 12.96
C ALA A 304 -8.99 27.56 11.94
N LEU A 305 -9.98 27.97 11.15
CA LEU A 305 -9.86 29.06 10.18
C LEU A 305 -9.55 30.40 10.86
N ASN A 306 -10.32 30.76 11.89
CA ASN A 306 -10.25 32.08 12.51
C ASN A 306 -9.11 32.22 13.53
N GLU A 307 -8.86 31.20 14.36
CA GLU A 307 -7.86 31.26 15.43
C GLU A 307 -6.45 30.84 14.98
N VAL A 308 -6.32 30.07 13.88
CA VAL A 308 -5.02 29.55 13.41
C VAL A 308 -4.70 30.02 12.00
N VAL A 309 -5.53 29.66 11.00
CA VAL A 309 -5.13 29.83 9.59
C VAL A 309 -5.09 31.29 9.15
N LYS A 310 -6.08 32.11 9.51
CA LYS A 310 -6.06 33.55 9.19
C LYS A 310 -4.86 34.27 9.82
N ILE A 311 -4.40 33.86 11.00
CA ILE A 311 -3.18 34.39 11.62
C ILE A 311 -1.96 33.89 10.84
N ALA A 312 -1.89 32.60 10.52
CA ALA A 312 -0.80 32.00 9.74
C ALA A 312 -0.55 32.72 8.41
N VAL A 313 -1.59 33.06 7.65
CA VAL A 313 -1.45 33.76 6.35
C VAL A 313 -1.58 35.29 6.44
N SER A 314 -1.58 35.88 7.63
CA SER A 314 -1.70 37.35 7.82
C SER A 314 -0.55 38.18 7.25
N GLY A 315 0.59 37.55 6.91
CA GLY A 315 1.81 38.21 6.47
C GLY A 315 2.91 37.18 6.17
N PRO A 316 4.07 37.62 5.65
CA PRO A 316 5.18 36.75 5.35
C PRO A 316 5.90 36.26 6.62
N VAL A 317 6.65 35.17 6.49
CA VAL A 317 7.51 34.61 7.55
C VAL A 317 8.93 34.49 7.03
N VAL A 318 9.91 34.91 7.85
CA VAL A 318 11.33 34.79 7.53
C VAL A 318 11.94 33.61 8.28
N ILE A 319 12.48 32.66 7.54
CA ILE A 319 13.25 31.53 8.05
C ILE A 319 14.73 31.91 7.98
N LYS A 320 15.37 32.07 9.14
CA LYS A 320 16.80 32.37 9.27
C LYS A 320 17.61 31.09 9.11
N GLY A 321 18.34 30.99 8.01
CA GLY A 321 19.32 29.93 7.76
C GLY A 321 20.73 30.34 8.18
N GLU A 322 21.72 29.49 7.89
CA GLU A 322 23.12 29.83 8.12
C GLU A 322 23.67 30.67 6.96
N GLY A 323 23.73 31.99 7.17
CA GLY A 323 24.27 32.96 6.21
C GLY A 323 23.30 33.40 5.10
N LYS A 324 22.12 32.77 5.00
CA LYS A 324 21.06 33.14 4.06
C LYS A 324 19.68 32.87 4.65
N ASP A 325 18.74 33.78 4.39
CA ASP A 325 17.36 33.67 4.82
C ASP A 325 16.46 33.19 3.67
N ALA A 326 15.36 32.51 4.02
CA ALA A 326 14.22 32.28 3.13
C ALA A 326 13.03 33.09 3.60
N THR A 327 12.25 33.64 2.67
CA THR A 327 10.97 34.31 3.00
C THR A 327 9.83 33.54 2.36
N LEU A 328 8.81 33.24 3.15
CA LEU A 328 7.57 32.61 2.67
C LEU A 328 6.47 33.65 2.62
N THR A 329 5.82 33.77 1.46
CA THR A 329 4.62 34.61 1.28
C THR A 329 3.39 33.95 1.92
N PRO A 330 2.33 34.72 2.24
CA PRO A 330 1.03 34.17 2.68
C PRO A 330 0.51 32.98 1.86
N GLU A 331 0.60 33.05 0.54
CA GLU A 331 0.21 31.97 -0.38
C GLU A 331 1.06 30.71 -0.18
N GLN A 332 2.38 30.87 -0.10
CA GLN A 332 3.28 29.75 0.19
C GLN A 332 2.99 29.14 1.56
N ILE A 333 2.79 29.96 2.61
CA ILE A 333 2.43 29.49 3.96
C ILE A 333 1.17 28.62 3.91
N GLY A 334 0.14 29.03 3.16
CA GLY A 334 -1.07 28.22 2.98
C GLY A 334 -0.78 26.81 2.45
N THR A 335 0.14 26.67 1.50
CA THR A 335 0.56 25.35 0.98
C THR A 335 1.34 24.50 1.98
N THR A 336 1.97 25.11 2.99
CA THR A 336 2.72 24.40 4.05
C THR A 336 1.85 23.92 5.21
N LEU A 337 0.53 24.09 5.15
CA LEU A 337 -0.40 23.61 6.17
C LEU A 337 -1.08 22.30 5.72
N ALA A 338 -1.24 21.39 6.66
CA ALA A 338 -2.05 20.19 6.54
C ALA A 338 -3.24 20.25 7.51
N PHE A 339 -4.35 19.64 7.10
CA PHE A 339 -5.60 19.63 7.84
C PHE A 339 -6.04 18.18 8.06
N ALA A 340 -6.42 17.83 9.29
CA ALA A 340 -6.90 16.49 9.64
C ALA A 340 -8.00 16.58 10.71
N PRO A 341 -9.00 15.68 10.71
CA PRO A 341 -9.98 15.62 11.80
C PRO A 341 -9.32 15.37 13.15
N GLY A 342 -9.73 16.13 14.16
CA GLY A 342 -9.34 16.00 15.56
C GLY A 342 -10.44 15.38 16.41
N GLU A 343 -10.22 15.35 17.73
CA GLU A 343 -11.24 14.90 18.68
C GLU A 343 -12.36 15.94 18.84
N GLY A 344 -13.58 15.46 19.13
CA GLY A 344 -14.70 16.33 19.50
C GLY A 344 -15.15 17.35 18.45
N GLY A 345 -15.00 17.06 17.15
CA GLY A 345 -15.40 17.96 16.06
C GLY A 345 -14.28 18.87 15.53
N ALA A 346 -13.11 18.90 16.17
CA ALA A 346 -12.04 19.83 15.81
C ALA A 346 -11.42 19.57 14.43
N LEU A 347 -10.92 20.63 13.78
CA LEU A 347 -10.01 20.52 12.63
C LEU A 347 -8.57 20.81 13.10
N ASN A 348 -7.73 19.77 13.15
CA ASN A 348 -6.33 19.91 13.51
C ASN A 348 -5.53 20.50 12.34
N VAL A 349 -4.76 21.54 12.63
CA VAL A 349 -3.84 22.20 11.67
C VAL A 349 -2.41 21.85 12.06
N THR A 350 -1.61 21.37 11.10
CA THR A 350 -0.19 21.01 11.32
C THR A 350 0.70 21.48 10.16
N PRO A 351 2.02 21.63 10.37
CA PRO A 351 2.95 21.94 9.28
C PRO A 351 3.20 20.71 8.40
N ASN A 352 3.06 20.86 7.08
CA ASN A 352 3.42 19.87 6.09
C ASN A 352 4.91 19.98 5.75
N LYS A 353 5.70 18.98 6.18
CA LYS A 353 7.17 18.91 5.99
C LYS A 353 7.57 19.02 4.53
N ASP A 354 6.94 18.23 3.66
CA ASP A 354 7.33 18.12 2.25
C ASP A 354 7.03 19.42 1.50
N LYS A 355 5.88 20.05 1.77
CA LYS A 355 5.52 21.35 1.20
C LYS A 355 6.37 22.49 1.75
N LEU A 356 6.74 22.45 3.03
CA LEU A 356 7.68 23.41 3.60
C LEU A 356 9.07 23.28 2.97
N ALA A 357 9.56 22.05 2.73
CA ALA A 357 10.81 21.80 2.02
C ALA A 357 10.75 22.28 0.56
N GLU A 358 9.64 22.05 -0.15
CA GLU A 358 9.43 22.50 -1.53
C GLU A 358 9.60 24.03 -1.69
N VAL A 359 9.10 24.83 -0.74
CA VAL A 359 9.19 26.30 -0.82
C VAL A 359 10.46 26.91 -0.19
N THR A 360 11.12 26.21 0.73
CA THR A 360 12.34 26.71 1.43
C THR A 360 13.65 26.25 0.79
N THR A 361 13.76 24.98 0.41
CA THR A 361 15.01 24.39 -0.11
C THR A 361 15.55 25.15 -1.34
N PRO A 362 14.75 25.62 -2.31
CA PRO A 362 15.28 26.43 -3.42
C PRO A 362 15.93 27.76 -2.98
N GLN A 363 15.45 28.33 -1.88
CA GLN A 363 15.98 29.57 -1.30
C GLN A 363 17.24 29.28 -0.46
N LEU A 364 17.22 28.21 0.34
CA LEU A 364 18.30 27.78 1.24
C LEU A 364 19.33 26.81 0.62
N LYS A 365 19.25 26.53 -0.69
CA LYS A 365 20.14 25.58 -1.38
C LYS A 365 21.64 25.81 -1.18
N ASP A 366 22.03 27.06 -0.88
CA ASP A 366 23.42 27.47 -0.71
C ASP A 366 23.90 27.33 0.75
N THR A 367 23.00 27.06 1.70
CA THR A 367 23.30 26.80 3.13
C THR A 367 23.34 25.31 3.46
N VAL A 368 22.76 24.46 2.60
CA VAL A 368 22.83 22.99 2.68
C VAL A 368 23.94 22.44 1.79
N LYS A 369 24.44 21.26 2.14
CA LYS A 369 25.54 20.58 1.46
C LYS A 369 25.24 19.10 1.33
N GLN A 370 25.15 18.61 0.09
CA GLN A 370 24.96 17.19 -0.16
C GLN A 370 26.19 16.39 0.30
N GLY A 371 25.98 15.48 1.26
CA GLY A 371 27.03 14.56 1.72
C GLY A 371 27.44 13.57 0.62
N LYS A 372 28.73 13.23 0.58
CA LYS A 372 29.33 12.26 -0.35
C LYS A 372 30.42 11.47 0.36
N ASP A 373 30.42 10.16 0.18
CA ASP A 373 31.48 9.29 0.65
C ASP A 373 32.76 9.46 -0.16
N ALA A 374 33.91 9.13 0.43
CA ALA A 374 35.16 9.03 -0.31
C ALA A 374 35.18 7.80 -1.21
N GLU A 375 35.67 7.95 -2.44
CA GLU A 375 35.75 6.87 -3.44
C GLU A 375 37.20 6.62 -3.84
N ILE A 376 37.59 5.36 -4.03
CA ILE A 376 38.90 4.99 -4.58
C ILE A 376 38.71 4.67 -6.06
N VAL A 377 39.11 5.58 -6.96
CA VAL A 377 38.97 5.44 -8.41
C VAL A 377 40.30 5.12 -9.09
N PHE A 378 40.25 4.48 -10.26
CA PHE A 378 41.41 4.28 -11.12
C PHE A 378 41.45 5.38 -12.19
N GLU A 379 42.36 6.34 -12.05
CA GLU A 379 42.52 7.47 -12.97
C GLU A 379 43.99 7.55 -13.43
N GLY A 380 44.23 7.55 -14.74
CA GLY A 380 45.58 7.52 -15.32
C GLY A 380 46.37 6.26 -14.92
N GLY A 381 45.73 5.09 -14.98
CA GLY A 381 46.33 3.82 -14.62
C GLY A 381 46.74 3.63 -13.15
N ARG A 382 46.27 4.46 -12.19
CA ARG A 382 46.61 4.35 -10.76
C ARG A 382 45.41 4.63 -9.82
N PRO A 383 45.38 4.03 -8.61
CA PRO A 383 44.39 4.37 -7.60
C PRO A 383 44.52 5.83 -7.15
N THR A 384 43.39 6.51 -6.99
CA THR A 384 43.26 7.90 -6.54
C THR A 384 42.03 8.02 -5.64
N VAL A 385 42.18 8.65 -4.48
CA VAL A 385 41.06 8.92 -3.56
C VAL A 385 40.35 10.20 -3.98
N LYS A 386 39.06 10.11 -4.31
CA LYS A 386 38.15 11.26 -4.36
C LYS A 386 37.71 11.58 -2.93
N PRO A 387 37.84 12.83 -2.47
CA PRO A 387 37.58 13.18 -1.08
C PRO A 387 36.09 13.10 -0.75
N SER A 388 35.81 12.62 0.46
CA SER A 388 34.51 12.71 1.11
C SER A 388 34.09 14.16 1.34
N VAL A 389 32.79 14.36 1.42
CA VAL A 389 32.15 15.63 1.73
C VAL A 389 31.11 15.35 2.81
N ASP A 390 31.27 15.90 4.02
CA ASP A 390 30.23 15.77 5.03
C ASP A 390 28.96 16.51 4.59
N GLY A 391 27.81 15.89 4.85
CA GLY A 391 26.50 16.46 4.59
C GLY A 391 26.10 17.48 5.64
N LEU A 392 25.34 18.47 5.21
CA LEU A 392 24.71 19.49 6.03
C LEU A 392 23.30 19.72 5.47
N ASP A 393 22.27 19.45 6.26
CA ASP A 393 20.88 19.64 5.84
C ASP A 393 20.07 20.29 6.97
N LEU A 394 18.84 20.72 6.70
CA LEU A 394 17.95 21.29 7.70
C LEU A 394 17.49 20.19 8.67
N ASP A 395 17.54 20.47 9.98
CA ASP A 395 17.02 19.56 11.01
C ASP A 395 15.49 19.67 11.09
N TRP A 396 14.82 19.11 10.08
CA TRP A 396 13.37 19.20 9.91
C TRP A 396 12.58 18.83 11.16
N ASP A 397 13.02 17.79 11.86
CA ASP A 397 12.28 17.23 12.99
C ASP A 397 12.29 18.19 14.20
N LYS A 398 13.33 19.05 14.31
CA LYS A 398 13.35 20.17 15.26
C LYS A 398 12.70 21.43 14.73
N ASN A 399 12.75 21.69 13.42
CA ASN A 399 12.35 22.98 12.84
C ASN A 399 10.83 23.13 12.61
N LEU A 400 10.10 22.03 12.43
CA LEU A 400 8.67 22.06 12.11
C LEU A 400 7.80 22.72 13.17
N GLN A 401 8.01 22.40 14.45
CA GLN A 401 7.21 22.94 15.54
C GLN A 401 7.50 24.44 15.79
N PRO A 402 8.76 24.92 15.90
CA PRO A 402 9.07 26.35 15.98
C PRO A 402 8.58 27.16 14.78
N TYR A 403 8.60 26.58 13.57
CA TYR A 403 7.99 27.18 12.38
C TYR A 403 6.48 27.38 12.60
N PHE A 404 5.76 26.33 12.97
CA PHE A 404 4.31 26.37 13.18
C PHE A 404 3.90 27.32 14.32
N ASP A 405 4.68 27.38 15.41
CA ASP A 405 4.44 28.34 16.50
C ASP A 405 4.74 29.79 16.11
N THR A 406 5.60 30.02 15.11
CA THR A 406 5.81 31.35 14.50
C THR A 406 4.69 31.73 13.53
N LEU A 407 3.93 30.77 12.99
CA LEU A 407 2.71 31.06 12.22
C LEU A 407 1.58 31.63 13.09
N LYS A 408 1.56 31.32 14.40
CA LYS A 408 0.53 31.77 15.34
C LYS A 408 0.74 33.20 15.87
N LYS A 409 1.81 33.89 15.44
CA LYS A 409 2.16 35.26 15.88
C LYS A 409 1.73 36.29 14.83
N THR A 410 1.33 37.47 15.28
CA THR A 410 1.00 38.61 14.41
C THR A 410 2.18 39.56 14.22
N ASP A 411 3.13 39.59 15.15
CA ASP A 411 4.37 40.36 15.12
C ASP A 411 5.62 39.46 15.14
N ALA A 412 6.79 40.03 14.86
CA ALA A 412 8.11 39.36 14.91
C ALA A 412 8.14 37.95 14.27
N ARG A 413 7.62 37.84 13.04
CA ARG A 413 7.40 36.57 12.31
C ARG A 413 8.68 36.00 11.70
N GLU A 414 9.69 35.77 12.55
CA GLU A 414 10.96 35.16 12.19
C GLU A 414 11.22 33.88 13.00
N VAL A 415 11.85 32.88 12.37
CA VAL A 415 12.25 31.62 13.04
C VAL A 415 13.64 31.21 12.57
N LYS A 416 14.53 30.84 13.50
CA LYS A 416 15.85 30.28 13.16
C LYS A 416 15.74 28.77 12.98
N PHE A 417 16.23 28.27 11.85
CA PHE A 417 16.30 26.83 11.59
C PHE A 417 17.65 26.26 12.07
N GLU A 418 17.58 25.12 12.75
CA GLU A 418 18.74 24.28 13.06
C GLU A 418 19.15 23.42 11.86
N TYR A 419 20.44 23.09 11.81
CA TYR A 419 21.03 22.24 10.79
C TYR A 419 21.57 20.95 11.41
N LYS A 420 21.50 19.87 10.63
CA LYS A 420 21.96 18.53 10.99
C LYS A 420 23.18 18.18 10.15
N HIS A 421 24.33 18.09 10.82
CA HIS A 421 25.53 17.51 10.22
C HIS A 421 25.35 15.99 10.04
N THR A 422 25.66 15.50 8.85
CA THR A 422 25.68 14.07 8.53
C THR A 422 27.08 13.74 8.00
N PRO A 423 27.99 13.23 8.87
CA PRO A 423 29.33 12.83 8.43
C PRO A 423 29.28 11.81 7.29
N ALA A 424 30.28 11.85 6.40
CA ALA A 424 30.45 10.81 5.39
C ALA A 424 30.63 9.44 6.05
N LYS A 425 29.97 8.40 5.51
CA LYS A 425 30.07 7.00 5.97
C LYS A 425 31.46 6.43 5.70
N VAL A 426 32.08 6.87 4.59
CA VAL A 426 33.50 6.62 4.29
C VAL A 426 34.21 7.97 4.19
N THR A 427 35.08 8.26 5.14
CA THR A 427 35.85 9.52 5.16
C THR A 427 37.07 9.44 4.24
N THR A 428 37.54 10.61 3.79
CA THR A 428 38.81 10.74 3.04
C THR A 428 39.98 10.12 3.80
N GLU A 429 40.01 10.24 5.13
CA GLU A 429 41.04 9.64 5.98
C GLU A 429 40.95 8.11 5.95
N GLN A 430 39.76 7.53 6.11
CA GLN A 430 39.54 6.09 6.04
C GLN A 430 39.95 5.52 4.67
N ALA A 431 39.58 6.19 3.57
CA ALA A 431 39.97 5.79 2.22
C ALA A 431 41.49 5.85 2.02
N ASN A 432 42.16 6.90 2.50
CA ASN A 432 43.64 6.99 2.47
C ASN A 432 44.32 5.92 3.35
N LYS A 433 43.73 5.61 4.51
CA LYS A 433 44.25 4.60 5.45
C LYS A 433 44.20 3.18 4.88
N MET A 434 43.39 2.92 3.84
CA MET A 434 43.44 1.66 3.10
C MET A 434 44.81 1.40 2.43
N GLY A 435 45.65 2.42 2.20
CA GLY A 435 47.02 2.21 1.72
C GLY A 435 47.13 1.62 0.29
N ILE A 436 46.10 1.81 -0.54
CA ILE A 436 46.03 1.28 -1.91
C ILE A 436 46.85 2.19 -2.84
N LYS A 437 48.08 1.80 -3.16
CA LYS A 437 49.11 2.67 -3.76
C LYS A 437 49.75 2.10 -5.02
N GLU A 438 50.05 0.80 -5.03
CA GLU A 438 50.87 0.15 -6.06
C GLU A 438 50.31 -1.23 -6.43
N VAL A 439 50.74 -1.78 -7.57
CA VAL A 439 50.39 -3.15 -7.97
C VAL A 439 51.12 -4.14 -7.06
N ILE A 440 50.35 -4.96 -6.35
CA ILE A 440 50.89 -6.01 -5.48
C ILE A 440 50.91 -7.38 -6.16
N GLY A 441 49.97 -7.63 -7.08
CA GLY A 441 49.97 -8.82 -7.93
C GLY A 441 49.04 -8.66 -9.13
N GLU A 442 49.39 -9.30 -10.24
CA GLU A 442 48.56 -9.29 -11.45
C GLU A 442 48.68 -10.60 -12.22
N PHE A 443 47.64 -10.92 -12.99
CA PHE A 443 47.68 -12.03 -13.93
C PHE A 443 46.75 -11.79 -15.13
N GLN A 444 47.06 -12.42 -16.26
CA GLN A 444 46.26 -12.32 -17.48
C GLN A 444 46.04 -13.71 -18.10
N THR A 445 44.83 -13.97 -18.55
CA THR A 445 44.51 -15.11 -19.42
C THR A 445 43.79 -14.62 -20.68
N GLY A 446 43.73 -15.47 -21.70
CA GLY A 446 42.99 -15.18 -22.93
C GLY A 446 42.60 -16.44 -23.70
N GLY A 447 42.18 -16.26 -24.95
CA GLY A 447 41.79 -17.36 -25.84
C GLY A 447 40.46 -18.03 -25.45
N PHE A 448 39.55 -17.30 -24.81
CA PHE A 448 38.19 -17.78 -24.55
C PHE A 448 37.27 -17.62 -25.76
N ALA A 449 36.26 -18.49 -25.86
CA ALA A 449 35.24 -18.41 -26.91
C ALA A 449 34.35 -17.16 -26.73
N PRO A 450 33.73 -16.62 -27.80
CA PRO A 450 32.95 -15.38 -27.73
C PRO A 450 31.84 -15.37 -26.66
N ALA A 451 31.08 -16.47 -26.52
CA ALA A 451 30.04 -16.60 -25.51
C ALA A 451 30.61 -16.58 -24.07
N SER A 452 31.72 -17.28 -23.83
CA SER A 452 32.46 -17.21 -22.57
C SER A 452 32.96 -15.79 -22.29
N GLY A 453 33.35 -15.04 -23.33
CA GLY A 453 33.77 -13.64 -23.23
C GLY A 453 32.68 -12.70 -22.73
N VAL A 454 31.42 -12.91 -23.16
CA VAL A 454 30.26 -12.17 -22.63
C VAL A 454 30.10 -12.42 -21.13
N ASN A 455 30.20 -13.68 -20.69
CA ASN A 455 30.08 -14.04 -19.26
C ASN A 455 31.25 -13.50 -18.43
N ILE A 456 32.48 -13.58 -18.94
CA ILE A 456 33.69 -13.03 -18.29
C ILE A 456 33.60 -11.52 -18.15
N ARG A 457 33.08 -10.81 -19.17
CA ARG A 457 32.81 -9.37 -19.12
C ARG A 457 31.86 -9.01 -17.98
N VAL A 458 30.72 -9.69 -17.85
CA VAL A 458 29.73 -9.41 -16.79
C VAL A 458 30.34 -9.60 -15.40
N VAL A 459 31.17 -10.63 -15.20
CA VAL A 459 31.89 -10.82 -13.93
C VAL A 459 32.95 -9.73 -13.72
N ALA A 460 33.71 -9.39 -14.76
CA ALA A 460 34.74 -8.36 -14.68
C ALA A 460 34.13 -7.00 -14.30
N GLU A 461 33.06 -6.57 -14.96
CA GLU A 461 32.32 -5.36 -14.65
C GLU A 461 31.81 -5.33 -13.21
N LYS A 462 31.32 -6.47 -12.68
CA LYS A 462 30.88 -6.59 -11.27
C LYS A 462 32.02 -6.56 -10.25
N VAL A 463 33.21 -7.08 -10.59
CA VAL A 463 34.36 -7.19 -9.68
C VAL A 463 35.28 -5.96 -9.75
N ASN A 464 35.23 -5.18 -10.83
CA ASN A 464 36.06 -3.99 -11.00
C ASN A 464 35.78 -2.93 -9.91
N GLY A 465 36.82 -2.53 -9.18
CA GLY A 465 36.70 -1.59 -8.07
C GLY A 465 36.32 -2.23 -6.73
N ALA A 466 36.20 -3.56 -6.65
CA ALA A 466 35.97 -4.26 -5.39
C ALA A 466 37.14 -4.00 -4.41
N ILE A 467 36.82 -3.61 -3.18
CA ILE A 467 37.79 -3.39 -2.11
C ILE A 467 37.71 -4.55 -1.11
N VAL A 468 38.84 -5.23 -0.89
CA VAL A 468 39.01 -6.22 0.17
C VAL A 468 39.67 -5.52 1.36
N LYS A 469 38.93 -5.33 2.45
CA LYS A 469 39.38 -4.63 3.65
C LYS A 469 40.51 -5.40 4.36
N PRO A 470 41.26 -4.76 5.27
CA PRO A 470 42.17 -5.46 6.18
C PRO A 470 41.51 -6.67 6.84
N LYS A 471 42.20 -7.83 6.83
CA LYS A 471 41.73 -9.13 7.36
C LYS A 471 40.45 -9.72 6.73
N GLU A 472 39.87 -9.09 5.72
CA GLU A 472 38.63 -9.56 5.08
C GLU A 472 38.90 -10.72 4.11
N THR A 473 37.93 -11.64 4.03
CA THR A 473 37.90 -12.70 3.02
C THR A 473 36.97 -12.31 1.88
N PHE A 474 37.53 -12.10 0.68
CA PHE A 474 36.76 -11.96 -0.55
C PHE A 474 36.23 -13.32 -1.00
N SER A 475 35.02 -13.35 -1.56
CA SER A 475 34.38 -14.51 -2.18
C SER A 475 33.80 -14.08 -3.51
N LEU A 476 34.18 -14.75 -4.61
CA LEU A 476 33.74 -14.36 -5.95
C LEU A 476 32.23 -14.55 -6.13
N ASN A 477 31.67 -15.66 -5.67
CA ASN A 477 30.24 -15.92 -5.78
C ASN A 477 29.42 -14.96 -4.91
N LYS A 478 29.84 -14.70 -3.65
CA LYS A 478 29.20 -13.71 -2.77
C LYS A 478 29.19 -12.32 -3.40
N HIS A 479 30.32 -11.91 -4.00
CA HIS A 479 30.45 -10.60 -4.64
C HIS A 479 29.64 -10.47 -5.94
N THR A 480 29.62 -11.50 -6.79
CA THR A 480 28.93 -11.40 -8.10
C THR A 480 27.42 -11.65 -8.03
N GLY A 481 26.94 -12.34 -6.99
CA GLY A 481 25.57 -12.83 -6.87
C GLY A 481 25.19 -13.85 -7.96
N PRO A 482 23.89 -14.14 -8.13
CA PRO A 482 23.38 -15.12 -9.09
C PRO A 482 23.78 -14.85 -10.54
N ARG A 483 23.86 -15.93 -11.34
CA ARG A 483 24.39 -15.94 -12.71
C ARG A 483 23.38 -16.44 -13.76
N GLY A 484 22.18 -15.89 -13.74
CA GLY A 484 21.14 -16.16 -14.73
C GLY A 484 21.16 -15.21 -15.92
N THR A 485 20.30 -15.48 -16.90
CA THR A 485 20.12 -14.64 -18.09
C THR A 485 19.64 -13.22 -17.75
N ALA A 486 18.83 -13.08 -16.69
CA ALA A 486 18.38 -11.78 -16.16
C ALA A 486 19.53 -10.89 -15.70
N GLN A 487 20.68 -11.46 -15.31
CA GLN A 487 21.89 -10.71 -14.93
C GLN A 487 22.86 -10.51 -16.11
N GLY A 488 22.43 -10.79 -17.35
CA GLY A 488 23.22 -10.58 -18.57
C GLY A 488 24.12 -11.74 -18.98
N TYR A 489 24.06 -12.88 -18.29
CA TYR A 489 24.83 -14.08 -18.65
C TYR A 489 24.18 -14.83 -19.82
N VAL A 490 25.02 -15.46 -20.65
CA VAL A 490 24.63 -16.27 -21.80
C VAL A 490 25.06 -17.72 -21.62
N GLU A 491 24.47 -18.61 -22.40
CA GLU A 491 24.88 -20.01 -22.46
C GLU A 491 26.28 -20.15 -23.09
N ALA A 492 27.17 -20.87 -22.41
CA ALA A 492 28.54 -21.10 -22.86
C ALA A 492 29.06 -22.45 -22.37
N GLY A 493 30.21 -22.87 -22.90
CA GLY A 493 30.80 -24.17 -22.60
C GLY A 493 31.14 -24.36 -21.12
N ILE A 494 30.74 -25.52 -20.58
CA ILE A 494 31.11 -26.03 -19.27
C ILE A 494 31.73 -27.43 -19.39
N ILE A 495 32.25 -27.95 -18.27
CA ILE A 495 32.73 -29.32 -18.15
C ILE A 495 31.88 -29.99 -17.07
N GLU A 496 31.05 -30.95 -17.47
CA GLU A 496 30.16 -31.68 -16.57
C GLU A 496 30.58 -33.15 -16.53
N ASN A 497 30.97 -33.65 -15.35
CA ASN A 497 31.37 -35.05 -15.15
C ASN A 497 32.42 -35.57 -16.16
N GLY A 498 33.37 -34.70 -16.51
CA GLY A 498 34.45 -34.97 -17.48
C GLY A 498 34.04 -34.94 -18.95
N ILE A 499 32.85 -34.45 -19.29
CA ILE A 499 32.34 -34.29 -20.66
C ILE A 499 32.08 -32.79 -20.94
N PRO A 500 32.34 -32.27 -22.16
CA PRO A 500 31.90 -30.94 -22.56
C PRO A 500 30.37 -30.81 -22.55
N GLY A 501 29.86 -29.76 -21.90
CA GLY A 501 28.45 -29.40 -21.86
C GLY A 501 28.24 -27.90 -22.09
N MET A 502 27.00 -27.43 -21.96
CA MET A 502 26.64 -26.01 -22.06
C MET A 502 25.79 -25.61 -20.86
N ALA A 503 26.00 -24.40 -20.34
CA ALA A 503 25.17 -23.80 -19.30
C ALA A 503 25.25 -22.27 -19.33
N VAL A 504 24.22 -21.61 -18.79
CA VAL A 504 24.24 -20.15 -18.56
C VAL A 504 25.36 -19.81 -17.56
N GLY A 505 26.17 -18.80 -17.89
CA GLY A 505 27.35 -18.47 -17.09
C GLY A 505 28.57 -19.39 -17.33
N GLY A 506 28.54 -20.24 -18.35
CA GLY A 506 29.69 -21.06 -18.73
C GLY A 506 30.96 -20.24 -19.04
N GLY A 507 32.13 -20.86 -18.87
CA GLY A 507 33.45 -20.24 -19.11
C GLY A 507 34.01 -19.34 -17.99
N ILE A 508 33.24 -19.00 -16.95
CA ILE A 508 33.68 -18.08 -15.87
C ILE A 508 34.86 -18.63 -15.05
N SER A 509 35.10 -19.95 -15.02
CA SER A 509 36.33 -20.53 -14.42
C SER A 509 37.63 -19.92 -14.97
N GLN A 510 37.61 -19.31 -16.16
CA GLN A 510 38.75 -18.53 -16.66
C GLN A 510 38.96 -17.21 -15.88
N PHE A 511 37.88 -16.51 -15.54
CA PHE A 511 37.97 -15.36 -14.63
C PHE A 511 38.48 -15.81 -13.25
N ALA A 512 37.91 -16.89 -12.70
CA ALA A 512 38.34 -17.44 -11.41
C ALA A 512 39.84 -17.83 -11.42
N THR A 513 40.31 -18.53 -12.45
CA THR A 513 41.73 -18.88 -12.59
C THR A 513 42.64 -17.65 -12.77
N THR A 514 42.14 -16.58 -13.41
CA THR A 514 42.87 -15.32 -13.52
C THR A 514 42.97 -14.63 -12.15
N LEU A 515 41.87 -14.61 -11.39
CA LEU A 515 41.81 -14.03 -10.05
C LEU A 515 42.71 -14.81 -9.09
N TYR A 516 42.68 -16.14 -9.15
CA TYR A 516 43.55 -17.04 -8.38
C TYR A 516 45.02 -16.66 -8.52
N ASN A 517 45.51 -16.62 -9.76
CA ASN A 517 46.91 -16.32 -10.01
C ASN A 517 47.27 -14.86 -9.65
N ALA A 518 46.35 -13.91 -9.81
CA ALA A 518 46.58 -12.53 -9.40
C ALA A 518 46.72 -12.40 -7.87
N TYR A 519 45.87 -13.07 -7.06
CA TYR A 519 46.01 -13.05 -5.60
C TYR A 519 47.14 -13.92 -5.06
N TYR A 520 47.48 -15.01 -5.77
CA TYR A 520 48.67 -15.81 -5.53
C TYR A 520 49.92 -14.93 -5.56
N TYR A 521 50.12 -14.15 -6.64
CA TYR A 521 51.28 -13.24 -6.73
C TYR A 521 51.19 -12.05 -5.77
N ALA A 522 49.99 -11.62 -5.38
CA ALA A 522 49.77 -10.51 -4.44
C ALA A 522 50.10 -10.80 -2.96
N GLY A 523 50.55 -12.01 -2.62
CA GLY A 523 50.84 -12.40 -1.23
C GLY A 523 49.60 -12.78 -0.40
N MET A 524 48.40 -12.76 -1.00
CA MET A 524 47.15 -13.07 -0.30
C MET A 524 47.12 -14.52 0.24
N LYS A 525 46.33 -14.75 1.29
CA LYS A 525 46.08 -16.08 1.84
C LYS A 525 44.93 -16.73 1.08
N ASP A 526 45.15 -17.91 0.52
CA ASP A 526 44.08 -18.71 -0.08
C ASP A 526 43.06 -19.13 1.00
N ALA A 527 41.77 -18.87 0.75
CA ALA A 527 40.68 -19.19 1.68
C ALA A 527 39.73 -20.26 1.15
N GLY A 528 39.97 -20.72 -0.08
CA GLY A 528 39.27 -21.84 -0.70
C GLY A 528 39.21 -21.70 -2.22
N HIS A 529 39.73 -22.70 -2.93
CA HIS A 529 39.48 -22.89 -4.37
C HIS A 529 39.62 -24.37 -4.73
N ARG A 530 39.10 -24.73 -5.90
CA ARG A 530 39.15 -26.08 -6.45
C ARG A 530 39.59 -26.05 -7.92
N GLU A 531 40.53 -26.90 -8.29
CA GLU A 531 41.01 -27.04 -9.68
C GLU A 531 39.97 -27.74 -10.57
N HIS A 532 40.16 -27.68 -11.89
CA HIS A 532 39.44 -28.56 -12.81
C HIS A 532 39.89 -30.01 -12.59
N SER A 533 39.01 -30.99 -12.86
CA SER A 533 39.37 -32.41 -12.72
C SER A 533 40.49 -32.85 -13.66
N TYR A 534 40.65 -32.19 -14.81
CA TYR A 534 41.76 -32.40 -15.74
C TYR A 534 42.44 -31.06 -16.08
N TRP A 535 43.73 -31.10 -16.41
CA TRP A 535 44.49 -29.89 -16.75
C TRP A 535 43.99 -29.28 -18.06
N ILE A 536 43.84 -27.95 -18.06
CA ILE A 536 43.47 -27.18 -19.24
C ILE A 536 44.70 -26.36 -19.69
N THR A 537 45.18 -26.64 -20.90
CA THR A 537 46.49 -26.17 -21.42
C THR A 537 46.73 -24.66 -21.43
N ARG A 538 45.69 -23.83 -21.35
CA ARG A 538 45.78 -22.37 -21.28
C ARG A 538 46.05 -21.81 -19.86
N TYR A 539 46.14 -22.68 -18.85
CA TYR A 539 46.40 -22.30 -17.47
C TYR A 539 47.72 -22.92 -16.96
N PRO A 540 48.41 -22.27 -16.00
CA PRO A 540 49.59 -22.87 -15.38
C PRO A 540 49.20 -24.15 -14.63
N LYS A 541 50.00 -25.21 -14.82
CA LYS A 541 49.81 -26.49 -14.12
C LYS A 541 49.82 -26.27 -12.60
N GLY A 542 48.88 -26.91 -11.89
CA GLY A 542 48.72 -26.79 -10.45
C GLY A 542 48.13 -25.46 -9.96
N ARG A 543 47.78 -24.52 -10.84
CA ARG A 543 47.29 -23.17 -10.48
C ARG A 543 46.04 -22.77 -11.26
N GLU A 544 44.98 -23.54 -11.02
CA GLU A 544 43.67 -23.38 -11.63
C GLU A 544 42.59 -23.17 -10.59
N ALA A 545 41.53 -22.45 -10.95
CA ALA A 545 40.33 -22.36 -10.14
C ALA A 545 39.06 -22.52 -10.97
N THR A 546 38.18 -23.39 -10.49
CA THR A 546 36.82 -23.57 -10.95
C THR A 546 35.88 -22.70 -10.14
N VAL A 547 34.76 -22.33 -10.75
CA VAL A 547 33.65 -21.68 -10.05
C VAL A 547 32.34 -22.13 -10.67
N PHE A 548 31.35 -22.46 -9.83
CA PHE A 548 30.06 -22.96 -10.28
C PHE A 548 28.94 -22.56 -9.32
N MET A 549 27.83 -22.14 -9.91
CA MET A 549 26.57 -21.87 -9.21
C MET A 549 25.47 -22.63 -9.97
N ASP A 550 24.49 -23.19 -9.27
CA ASP A 550 23.37 -23.86 -9.93
C ASP A 550 22.34 -22.86 -10.49
N GLY A 551 21.32 -23.39 -11.19
CA GLY A 551 20.25 -22.58 -11.78
C GLY A 551 19.35 -21.87 -10.76
N ALA A 552 19.39 -22.26 -9.48
CA ALA A 552 18.70 -21.56 -8.39
C ALA A 552 19.58 -20.46 -7.74
N GLY A 553 20.86 -20.36 -8.15
CA GLY A 553 21.81 -19.39 -7.62
C GLY A 553 22.60 -19.89 -6.41
N ASN A 554 22.53 -21.18 -6.05
CA ASN A 554 23.32 -21.73 -4.95
C ASN A 554 24.80 -21.81 -5.36
N SER A 555 25.69 -21.35 -4.49
CA SER A 555 27.14 -21.44 -4.68
C SER A 555 27.66 -22.84 -4.39
N LEU A 556 27.96 -23.62 -5.43
CA LEU A 556 28.44 -25.00 -5.30
C LEU A 556 29.97 -25.13 -5.35
N ILE A 557 30.63 -24.26 -6.13
CA ILE A 557 32.09 -24.11 -6.14
C ILE A 557 32.41 -22.61 -6.19
N ASP A 558 33.21 -22.14 -5.24
CA ASP A 558 33.63 -20.75 -5.14
C ASP A 558 35.16 -20.62 -5.13
N ILE A 559 35.64 -19.39 -5.33
CA ILE A 559 37.01 -18.99 -5.10
C ILE A 559 37.03 -17.84 -4.09
N SER A 560 37.82 -18.01 -3.02
CA SER A 560 37.95 -17.04 -1.94
C SER A 560 39.39 -16.88 -1.48
N PHE A 561 39.72 -15.67 -1.03
CA PHE A 561 41.03 -15.33 -0.47
C PHE A 561 40.90 -14.29 0.63
N THR A 562 41.75 -14.41 1.66
CA THR A 562 41.84 -13.44 2.76
C THR A 562 42.98 -12.48 2.52
N ASN A 563 42.70 -11.18 2.68
CA ASN A 563 43.73 -10.16 2.79
C ASN A 563 44.42 -10.27 4.16
N PRO A 564 45.70 -10.68 4.26
CA PRO A 564 46.37 -10.89 5.54
C PRO A 564 46.80 -9.57 6.23
N ASP A 565 46.79 -8.45 5.50
CA ASP A 565 47.44 -7.21 5.92
C ASP A 565 46.50 -6.25 6.69
N ASP A 566 47.10 -5.18 7.22
CA ASP A 566 46.41 -4.09 7.91
C ASP A 566 45.99 -2.95 6.95
N THR A 567 46.30 -3.10 5.66
CA THR A 567 45.92 -2.23 4.54
C THR A 567 44.91 -2.94 3.62
N GLY A 568 44.04 -2.18 2.95
CA GLY A 568 43.08 -2.72 1.98
C GLY A 568 43.73 -3.09 0.65
N VAL A 569 42.99 -3.84 -0.17
CA VAL A 569 43.36 -4.23 -1.54
C VAL A 569 42.21 -3.88 -2.49
N ALA A 570 42.50 -3.25 -3.63
CA ALA A 570 41.51 -3.01 -4.68
C ALA A 570 41.73 -3.96 -5.87
N ILE A 571 40.64 -4.55 -6.36
CA ILE A 571 40.65 -5.43 -7.54
C ILE A 571 40.27 -4.60 -8.77
N GLN A 572 41.20 -4.44 -9.69
CA GLN A 572 40.94 -3.87 -11.01
C GLN A 572 40.84 -5.00 -12.03
N THR A 573 39.85 -4.92 -12.93
CA THR A 573 39.70 -5.85 -14.05
C THR A 573 39.82 -5.11 -15.37
N ILE A 574 40.61 -5.65 -16.29
CA ILE A 574 40.85 -5.09 -17.62
C ILE A 574 40.52 -6.20 -18.62
N TRP A 575 39.39 -6.09 -19.31
CA TRP A 575 38.86 -7.15 -20.17
C TRP A 575 38.76 -6.70 -21.63
N THR A 576 38.83 -7.67 -22.54
CA THR A 576 38.54 -7.53 -23.97
C THR A 576 37.67 -8.73 -24.41
N PRO A 577 37.14 -8.76 -25.64
CA PRO A 577 36.43 -9.92 -26.16
C PRO A 577 37.25 -11.22 -26.26
N GLY A 578 38.57 -11.20 -25.97
CA GLY A 578 39.43 -12.41 -25.99
C GLY A 578 40.44 -12.53 -24.84
N SER A 579 40.48 -11.58 -23.90
CA SER A 579 41.40 -11.60 -22.75
C SER A 579 40.82 -10.97 -21.49
N ILE A 580 41.30 -11.41 -20.33
CA ILE A 580 41.04 -10.81 -19.02
C ILE A 580 42.37 -10.67 -18.27
N LYS A 581 42.70 -9.45 -17.86
CA LYS A 581 43.77 -9.15 -16.90
C LYS A 581 43.13 -8.69 -15.59
N ILE A 582 43.63 -9.20 -14.47
CA ILE A 582 43.22 -8.78 -13.13
C ILE A 582 44.46 -8.24 -12.42
N VAL A 583 44.32 -7.07 -11.79
CA VAL A 583 45.38 -6.35 -11.08
C VAL A 583 44.90 -6.07 -9.67
N LEU A 584 45.64 -6.57 -8.68
CA LEU A 584 45.42 -6.23 -7.27
C LEU A 584 46.34 -5.06 -6.91
N TRP A 585 45.72 -4.00 -6.41
CA TRP A 585 46.38 -2.79 -5.92
C TRP A 585 46.37 -2.77 -4.40
N GLY A 586 47.45 -2.35 -3.76
CA GLY A 586 47.58 -2.34 -2.30
C GLY A 586 48.84 -1.63 -1.83
N THR A 587 49.38 -2.05 -0.68
CA THR A 587 50.75 -1.77 -0.23
C THR A 587 51.58 -3.04 -0.42
N LYS A 588 52.76 -2.95 -1.07
CA LYS A 588 53.55 -4.14 -1.41
C LYS A 588 54.35 -4.67 -0.21
N ASN A 589 53.69 -5.49 0.61
CA ASN A 589 54.28 -6.15 1.78
C ASN A 589 55.05 -7.45 1.44
N TYR A 590 54.79 -8.06 0.29
CA TYR A 590 55.36 -9.36 -0.09
C TYR A 590 56.04 -9.32 -1.46
N ASP A 591 57.11 -10.10 -1.61
CA ASP A 591 57.63 -10.53 -2.90
C ASP A 591 57.35 -12.04 -3.03
N VAL A 592 56.65 -12.44 -4.08
CA VAL A 592 56.18 -13.82 -4.29
C VAL A 592 56.76 -14.41 -5.56
N THR A 593 57.32 -15.61 -5.47
CA THR A 593 57.72 -16.44 -6.60
C THR A 593 56.94 -17.76 -6.60
N GLY A 594 56.74 -18.34 -7.77
CA GLY A 594 56.05 -19.61 -7.94
C GLY A 594 56.84 -20.53 -8.86
N SER A 595 56.83 -21.82 -8.54
CA SER A 595 57.51 -22.87 -9.29
C SER A 595 56.65 -24.12 -9.33
N THR A 596 56.64 -24.83 -10.45
CA THR A 596 55.84 -26.04 -10.62
C THR A 596 56.75 -27.20 -10.99
N SER A 597 56.54 -28.38 -10.41
CA SER A 597 57.30 -29.59 -10.73
C SER A 597 57.09 -30.04 -12.18
N GLY A 598 57.94 -30.95 -12.65
CA GLY A 598 57.59 -31.79 -13.79
C GLY A 598 56.39 -32.70 -13.47
N ASP A 599 55.77 -33.25 -14.50
CA ASP A 599 54.63 -34.16 -14.39
C ASP A 599 55.08 -35.52 -13.82
N PHE A 600 54.32 -36.07 -12.87
CA PHE A 600 54.56 -37.39 -12.29
C PHE A 600 53.25 -38.18 -12.10
N ASN A 601 53.34 -39.46 -11.71
CA ASN A 601 52.19 -40.37 -11.55
C ASN A 601 51.20 -40.36 -12.73
N PRO A 602 51.65 -40.65 -13.97
CA PRO A 602 50.78 -40.62 -15.14
C PRO A 602 49.68 -41.68 -15.06
N THR A 603 48.48 -41.31 -15.51
CA THR A 603 47.30 -42.19 -15.56
C THR A 603 46.71 -42.20 -16.97
N GLN A 604 46.30 -43.37 -17.47
CA GLN A 604 45.86 -43.53 -18.85
C GLN A 604 44.37 -43.17 -19.03
N PRO A 605 43.98 -42.59 -20.19
CA PRO A 605 42.59 -42.28 -20.48
C PRO A 605 41.75 -43.55 -20.65
N GLN A 606 40.57 -43.54 -20.03
CA GLN A 606 39.56 -44.58 -20.23
C GLN A 606 38.64 -44.22 -21.40
N GLU A 607 38.09 -45.24 -22.06
CA GLU A 607 37.09 -45.04 -23.10
C GLU A 607 35.72 -44.74 -22.49
N LYS A 608 35.03 -43.73 -23.02
CA LYS A 608 33.67 -43.35 -22.63
C LYS A 608 32.79 -43.27 -23.86
N LYS A 609 31.85 -44.20 -23.96
CA LYS A 609 30.82 -44.22 -25.00
C LYS A 609 29.76 -43.17 -24.68
N VAL A 610 29.42 -42.33 -25.66
CA VAL A 610 28.43 -41.26 -25.54
C VAL A 610 27.41 -41.41 -26.66
N ASN A 611 26.17 -41.70 -26.28
CA ASN A 611 25.02 -41.96 -27.16
C ASN A 611 24.04 -40.76 -27.19
N LYS A 612 24.52 -39.55 -26.94
CA LYS A 612 23.75 -38.29 -26.97
C LYS A 612 24.22 -37.43 -28.14
N THR A 613 23.30 -36.65 -28.72
CA THR A 613 23.60 -35.69 -29.81
C THR A 613 23.43 -34.25 -29.28
N PRO A 614 24.37 -33.32 -29.54
CA PRO A 614 25.64 -33.52 -30.24
C PRO A 614 26.67 -34.29 -29.39
N CYS A 615 27.48 -35.14 -30.05
CA CYS A 615 28.67 -35.74 -29.44
C CYS A 615 29.91 -35.29 -30.22
N SER A 616 30.99 -35.01 -29.49
CA SER A 616 32.30 -34.71 -30.07
C SER A 616 33.29 -35.80 -29.65
N ALA A 617 33.81 -36.54 -30.62
CA ALA A 617 34.76 -37.62 -30.36
C ALA A 617 36.12 -37.05 -29.91
N SER A 618 36.82 -37.77 -29.04
CA SER A 618 38.11 -37.36 -28.50
C SER A 618 39.01 -38.57 -28.29
N ASN A 619 40.31 -38.42 -28.56
CA ASN A 619 41.30 -39.46 -28.24
C ASN A 619 41.64 -39.52 -26.73
N GLY A 620 41.13 -38.58 -25.94
CA GLY A 620 41.48 -38.43 -24.53
C GLY A 620 42.89 -37.87 -24.33
N ALA A 621 43.30 -37.75 -23.07
CA ALA A 621 44.62 -37.29 -22.66
C ALA A 621 45.00 -37.95 -21.33
N PRO A 622 46.28 -38.29 -21.10
CA PRO A 622 46.71 -38.86 -19.84
C PRO A 622 46.57 -37.83 -18.70
N GLY A 623 46.17 -38.32 -17.53
CA GLY A 623 46.17 -37.58 -16.28
C GLY A 623 47.55 -37.65 -15.64
N PHE A 624 47.84 -36.74 -14.73
CA PHE A 624 49.15 -36.63 -14.07
C PHE A 624 49.03 -35.81 -12.78
N SER A 625 50.06 -35.90 -11.94
CA SER A 625 50.24 -35.04 -10.78
C SER A 625 51.35 -34.01 -11.00
N VAL A 626 51.20 -32.84 -10.38
CA VAL A 626 52.22 -31.80 -10.27
C VAL A 626 52.20 -31.23 -8.85
N THR A 627 53.33 -30.72 -8.40
CA THR A 627 53.42 -29.92 -7.18
C THR A 627 53.74 -28.48 -7.55
N ASP A 628 52.81 -27.56 -7.28
CA ASP A 628 53.12 -26.13 -7.27
C ASP A 628 53.73 -25.75 -5.92
N THR A 629 54.72 -24.87 -5.94
CA THR A 629 55.38 -24.33 -4.74
C THR A 629 55.54 -22.83 -4.89
N ARG A 630 54.88 -22.11 -3.98
CA ARG A 630 54.89 -20.65 -3.83
C ARG A 630 55.85 -20.27 -2.71
N THR A 631 56.83 -19.43 -2.99
CA THR A 631 57.68 -18.83 -1.96
C THR A 631 57.26 -17.38 -1.76
N ILE A 632 56.97 -17.02 -0.52
CA ILE A 632 56.51 -15.70 -0.09
C ILE A 632 57.58 -15.13 0.84
N THR A 633 58.19 -14.01 0.44
CA THR A 633 59.13 -13.25 1.25
C THR A 633 58.44 -11.99 1.77
N ASP A 634 58.36 -11.83 3.09
CA ASP A 634 57.84 -10.62 3.72
C ASP A 634 58.89 -9.51 3.67
N ARG A 635 58.56 -8.40 3.00
CA ARG A 635 59.48 -7.29 2.75
C ARG A 635 59.74 -6.44 4.00
N ARG A 636 58.94 -6.63 5.05
CA ARG A 636 59.04 -5.90 6.33
C ARG A 636 59.98 -6.61 7.31
N THR A 637 60.04 -7.93 7.25
CA THR A 637 60.86 -8.77 8.17
C THR A 637 62.02 -9.48 7.49
N GLY A 638 62.02 -9.59 6.16
CA GLY A 638 62.96 -10.39 5.38
C GLY A 638 62.74 -11.91 5.47
N GLN A 639 61.70 -12.36 6.20
CA GLN A 639 61.43 -13.79 6.37
C GLN A 639 60.75 -14.37 5.12
N SER A 640 61.22 -15.55 4.69
CA SER A 640 60.62 -16.31 3.59
C SER A 640 59.94 -17.57 4.10
N ARG A 641 58.78 -17.90 3.52
CA ARG A 641 58.05 -19.15 3.74
C ARG A 641 57.63 -19.76 2.42
N SER A 642 57.63 -21.08 2.33
CA SER A 642 57.16 -21.81 1.14
C SER A 642 55.86 -22.56 1.43
N GLU A 643 54.92 -22.48 0.50
CA GLU A 643 53.65 -23.21 0.49
C GLU A 643 53.67 -24.14 -0.72
N SER A 644 53.55 -25.45 -0.52
CA SER A 644 53.50 -26.44 -1.62
C SER A 644 52.15 -27.14 -1.65
N ARG A 645 51.57 -27.29 -2.85
CA ARG A 645 50.32 -28.04 -3.09
C ARG A 645 50.52 -29.03 -4.24
N THR A 646 50.23 -30.31 -3.98
CA THR A 646 50.15 -31.33 -5.02
C THR A 646 48.75 -31.37 -5.59
N VAL A 647 48.63 -31.16 -6.90
CA VAL A 647 47.40 -31.28 -7.68
C VAL A 647 47.47 -32.58 -8.47
N ARG A 648 46.36 -33.33 -8.47
CA ARG A 648 46.16 -34.49 -9.34
C ARG A 648 45.13 -34.12 -10.40
N TYR A 649 45.53 -34.25 -11.65
CA TYR A 649 44.64 -34.20 -12.79
C TYR A 649 44.29 -35.61 -13.23
N ASP A 650 43.00 -35.89 -13.28
CA ASP A 650 42.45 -37.10 -13.86
C ASP A 650 42.62 -37.08 -15.40
N PRO A 651 42.68 -38.25 -16.05
CA PRO A 651 42.80 -38.33 -17.49
C PRO A 651 41.51 -37.88 -18.17
N GLN A 652 41.63 -37.22 -19.32
CA GLN A 652 40.48 -36.90 -20.16
C GLN A 652 40.02 -38.16 -20.88
N PHE A 653 38.72 -38.47 -20.83
CA PHE A 653 38.16 -39.65 -21.48
C PHE A 653 38.41 -39.66 -23.00
N LYS A 654 38.70 -40.84 -23.54
CA LYS A 654 38.60 -41.12 -24.98
C LYS A 654 37.12 -41.26 -25.33
N ILE A 655 36.52 -40.21 -25.88
CA ILE A 655 35.09 -40.15 -26.19
C ILE A 655 34.83 -40.87 -27.52
N ILE A 656 34.01 -41.93 -27.45
CA ILE A 656 33.49 -42.65 -28.60
C ILE A 656 32.03 -42.24 -28.78
N CYS A 657 31.73 -41.55 -29.88
CA CYS A 657 30.36 -41.20 -30.22
C CYS A 657 29.64 -42.41 -30.81
N GLU A 658 28.59 -42.86 -30.14
CA GLU A 658 27.69 -43.92 -30.61
C GLU A 658 26.36 -43.30 -31.04
N PRO A 659 25.64 -43.91 -32.00
CA PRO A 659 24.28 -43.45 -32.31
C PRO A 659 23.40 -43.54 -31.05
N PRO A 660 22.45 -42.60 -30.86
CA PRO A 660 21.46 -42.75 -29.80
C PRO A 660 20.70 -44.08 -29.97
N PRO A 661 20.29 -44.73 -28.87
CA PRO A 661 19.53 -45.97 -28.95
C PRO A 661 18.26 -45.74 -29.78
N GLY A 662 17.95 -46.68 -30.68
CA GLY A 662 16.71 -46.65 -31.44
C GLY A 662 15.51 -46.65 -30.49
N GLY A 663 14.57 -45.72 -30.73
CA GLY A 663 13.34 -45.58 -29.96
C GLY A 663 12.28 -46.63 -30.30
#